data_AF-A0A6H0ZIU3-F1
#
_entry.id   AF-A0A6H0ZIU3-F1
#
_cell.length_a   1.000
_cell.length_b   1.000
_cell.length_c   1.000
_cell.angle_alpha   90.00
_cell.angle_beta   90.00
_cell.angle_gamma   90.00
#
_symmetry.space_group_name_H-M   'P 1'
#
loop_
_entity.id
_entity.type
_entity.pdbx_description
1 polymer ?
#
loop_
_entity_poly.entity_id
_entity_poly.type
_entity_poly.pdbx_seq_one_letter_code
_entity_poly.pdbx_strand_id
1 'polypeptide(L)'
;MAIFTSIATAIGSALGFGAASFFVTATAFALKAVAGLGLSLLAQSLAGKPKDPTFSINGTLQGGGDISRSFILGRTATAGSLVFVNTWGQDGDTPNAYLTQVISLSDMPVRGLAEVWVNGERVTLGGLTDRGYSVNEYPDSLWVKFYDGTQTTADSFLFTSVSNGNRWWNPNRIGRGVAYAIVTARVSKNMFSGVPSFKFVLEGLRLYDISRDSTQGGIGPQRFADPSTWGGDGDFLPAVQIYNLLRGITYNGQWFYGLQNLSSSRLPAAAWIAQIEKHRAGILESTGWVNTYRSGGEIQVDAPLTSAVEALLTACQGRISEVGGVYYLHSGAPDAPVIAFTDDDILSTEEQEFTPFLGLADTINGVSANYPSPADGWVAKTAPPLYRTDLEAIDGNRRLMADVDLNFVPYPEQVQRLMKSALEEARRFRRHTIVLPPKFWAYATPGTVFSWTSERNGYIAKLMRIDGVADRANLDVMIDITEVDPADYDWSSDTEFKPPVDGQLGVIRPTPQPIVDWFAEPATVKDSSGEDRRPAIRLTWDNSDGRLDDVIGIEYEVRLQATLEKVSEGRTDQPQVGSMLISQSLLPAESYVVRGRYIPGGDRPVLWSGFIPVITPNILLSDKDVFVDIDLTVVEEALGWLRNSTRTAQDAIDGLIAAQMELATVAYKDTRKLARELSVELGEARAEYKEEIQLAVNETMAVAGKVETLTAALGGSSAFVNVAWAAIAAPSGYAARYGVTAAVNDGAYRAASLLLDVPANPALPTRVIVQAGQFVVASDDGATIKRPFTVQDGVLYANDIRANTLSAFSAVLGNVDISSAYIGTLTVGTSNIDPGAVSVAVSAASGTLVVNHGAGPLNVLIIWKTRGTMSTTVNPPGLATATMTLSESGNVIDTMHSSSVQSGATAYVTSTVNFAPPAGRTQTTFTIGSGSGPSGSLQSGSLVSQITALVFKR
;
A
#
# COMPACT_ATOMS: atom_id res chain seq x y z
N MET A 1 -1.37 -69.36 30.48
CA MET A 1 -2.29 -68.24 30.18
C MET A 1 -2.88 -67.68 31.48
N ALA A 2 -2.14 -66.80 32.18
CA ALA A 2 -2.64 -66.12 33.38
C ALA A 2 -1.97 -64.74 33.64
N ILE A 3 -1.18 -64.23 32.68
CA ILE A 3 -0.46 -62.94 32.80
C ILE A 3 -1.04 -61.87 31.84
N PHE A 4 -1.99 -62.24 30.96
CA PHE A 4 -2.62 -61.29 30.03
C PHE A 4 -3.95 -60.71 30.51
N THR A 5 -4.47 -61.14 31.65
CA THR A 5 -5.79 -60.72 32.17
C THR A 5 -5.74 -59.52 33.14
N SER A 6 -4.56 -59.10 33.62
CA SER A 6 -4.45 -58.06 34.67
C SER A 6 -4.24 -56.63 34.15
N ILE A 7 -3.98 -56.42 32.86
CA ILE A 7 -3.89 -55.08 32.25
C ILE A 7 -5.24 -54.60 31.69
N ALA A 8 -6.17 -55.52 31.41
CA ALA A 8 -7.51 -55.18 30.93
C ALA A 8 -8.45 -54.64 32.03
N THR A 9 -8.15 -54.87 33.31
CA THR A 9 -9.03 -54.52 34.43
C THR A 9 -8.76 -53.14 35.04
N ALA A 10 -7.67 -52.46 34.69
CA ALA A 10 -7.32 -51.15 35.26
C ALA A 10 -7.86 -49.94 34.45
N ILE A 11 -8.53 -50.18 33.32
CA ILE A 11 -9.17 -49.14 32.47
C ILE A 11 -10.72 -49.24 32.54
N GLY A 12 -11.26 -50.11 33.40
CA GLY A 12 -12.69 -50.46 33.44
C GLY A 12 -13.59 -49.63 34.37
N SER A 13 -13.12 -48.55 35.01
CA SER A 13 -13.90 -47.86 36.06
C SER A 13 -14.16 -46.36 35.82
N ALA A 14 -14.12 -45.88 34.58
CA ALA A 14 -14.53 -44.53 34.22
C ALA A 14 -15.59 -44.53 33.10
N LEU A 15 -16.75 -45.13 33.37
CA LEU A 15 -17.96 -44.87 32.60
C LEU A 15 -18.70 -43.67 33.21
N GLY A 16 -18.16 -42.49 32.93
CA GLY A 16 -18.85 -41.21 33.03
C GLY A 16 -18.87 -40.60 31.63
N PHE A 17 -20.06 -40.26 31.16
CA PHE A 17 -20.28 -39.61 29.86
C PHE A 17 -19.26 -38.49 29.58
N GLY A 18 -18.52 -38.62 28.48
CA GLY A 18 -17.69 -37.57 27.89
C GLY A 18 -16.18 -37.81 27.97
N ALA A 19 -15.62 -38.42 26.92
CA ALA A 19 -14.30 -38.14 26.32
C ALA A 19 -13.84 -39.31 25.44
N ALA A 20 -13.27 -38.98 24.26
CA ALA A 20 -12.51 -39.85 23.35
C ALA A 20 -13.26 -41.00 22.64
N SER A 21 -14.06 -40.67 21.62
CA SER A 21 -14.60 -41.63 20.65
C SER A 21 -13.59 -42.01 19.56
N PHE A 22 -12.38 -42.46 19.92
CA PHE A 22 -11.38 -42.96 18.94
C PHE A 22 -11.13 -44.47 19.03
N PHE A 23 -11.67 -45.16 20.05
CA PHE A 23 -11.56 -46.62 20.17
C PHE A 23 -12.87 -47.21 20.68
N VAL A 24 -13.74 -47.68 19.78
CA VAL A 24 -14.84 -48.57 20.16
C VAL A 24 -14.37 -49.99 19.89
N THR A 25 -13.63 -50.58 20.82
CA THR A 25 -13.58 -52.05 20.92
C THR A 25 -14.89 -52.49 21.57
N ALA A 26 -15.94 -52.62 20.77
CA ALA A 26 -17.21 -53.13 21.26
C ALA A 26 -17.07 -54.63 21.54
N THR A 27 -17.16 -55.00 22.83
CA THR A 27 -17.59 -56.36 23.19
C THR A 27 -19.05 -56.53 22.78
N ALA A 28 -19.50 -57.75 22.50
CA ALA A 28 -20.88 -58.01 22.04
C ALA A 28 -21.99 -57.46 22.98
N PHE A 29 -21.69 -57.21 24.26
CA PHE A 29 -22.60 -56.57 25.22
C PHE A 29 -22.67 -55.04 25.07
N ALA A 30 -21.60 -54.39 24.57
CA ALA A 30 -21.55 -52.95 24.31
C ALA A 30 -22.25 -52.55 23.01
N LEU A 31 -22.33 -53.44 22.01
CA LEU A 31 -23.02 -53.15 20.75
C LEU A 31 -24.53 -52.92 20.95
N LYS A 32 -25.15 -53.66 21.89
CA LYS A 32 -26.57 -53.44 22.28
C LYS A 32 -26.79 -52.21 23.17
N ALA A 33 -25.74 -51.71 23.83
CA ALA A 33 -25.80 -50.55 24.73
C ALA A 33 -25.35 -49.24 24.06
N VAL A 34 -24.79 -49.30 22.84
CA VAL A 34 -24.21 -48.16 22.11
C VAL A 34 -24.67 -48.19 20.65
N ALA A 35 -25.97 -48.04 20.42
CA ALA A 35 -26.52 -47.73 19.09
C ALA A 35 -26.29 -46.22 18.79
N GLY A 36 -25.05 -45.82 18.53
CA GLY A 36 -24.63 -44.42 18.72
C GLY A 36 -24.08 -43.66 17.52
N LEU A 37 -23.03 -44.15 16.86
CA LEU A 37 -22.10 -43.26 16.14
C LEU A 37 -21.75 -43.73 14.73
N GLY A 38 -22.77 -43.95 13.90
CA GLY A 38 -22.58 -44.17 12.46
C GLY A 38 -22.41 -42.90 11.62
N LEU A 39 -22.84 -41.76 12.13
CA LEU A 39 -22.80 -40.48 11.40
C LEU A 39 -21.36 -40.02 11.10
N SER A 40 -21.16 -39.20 10.07
CA SER A 40 -19.85 -38.62 9.76
C SER A 40 -19.46 -37.75 10.96
N LEU A 41 -18.19 -37.46 11.21
CA LEU A 41 -17.84 -36.62 12.35
C LEU A 41 -18.55 -35.26 12.32
N LEU A 42 -18.79 -34.75 11.12
CA LEU A 42 -19.59 -33.56 10.90
C LEU A 42 -21.06 -33.78 11.31
N ALA A 43 -21.71 -34.84 10.85
CA ALA A 43 -23.08 -35.16 11.28
C ALA A 43 -23.17 -35.54 12.79
N GLN A 44 -22.10 -36.08 13.39
CA GLN A 44 -22.00 -36.29 14.84
C GLN A 44 -21.84 -34.98 15.61
N SER A 45 -21.11 -34.00 15.06
CA SER A 45 -20.96 -32.68 15.66
C SER A 45 -22.30 -31.93 15.73
N LEU A 46 -23.18 -32.17 14.75
CA LEU A 46 -24.55 -31.64 14.76
C LEU A 46 -25.39 -32.18 15.93
N ALA A 47 -25.07 -33.37 16.46
CA ALA A 47 -25.74 -33.98 17.60
C ALA A 47 -25.20 -33.53 18.97
N GLY A 48 -24.28 -32.54 19.03
CA GLY A 48 -23.96 -31.81 20.26
C GLY A 48 -22.87 -32.40 21.17
N LYS A 49 -21.81 -33.01 20.62
CA LYS A 49 -20.66 -33.48 21.44
C LYS A 49 -19.93 -32.31 22.15
N PRO A 50 -19.29 -32.56 23.32
CA PRO A 50 -18.46 -31.57 24.01
C PRO A 50 -17.40 -30.97 23.09
N LYS A 51 -17.24 -29.65 23.17
CA LYS A 51 -16.37 -28.85 22.31
C LYS A 51 -14.90 -29.07 22.72
N ASP A 52 -14.19 -29.93 21.99
CA ASP A 52 -12.74 -30.08 22.09
C ASP A 52 -12.01 -28.77 21.70
N PRO A 53 -10.72 -28.58 22.07
CA PRO A 53 -9.99 -27.36 21.79
C PRO A 53 -10.11 -26.95 20.33
N THR A 54 -10.70 -25.78 20.09
CA THR A 54 -10.94 -25.27 18.75
C THR A 54 -9.63 -24.77 18.15
N PHE A 55 -9.25 -25.33 17.00
CA PHE A 55 -8.22 -24.74 16.16
C PHE A 55 -8.75 -23.45 15.51
N SER A 56 -8.89 -22.38 16.29
CA SER A 56 -9.23 -21.06 15.75
C SER A 56 -7.98 -20.39 15.19
N ILE A 57 -8.11 -19.67 14.08
CA ILE A 57 -7.04 -18.80 13.59
C ILE A 57 -6.66 -17.83 14.70
N ASN A 58 -5.41 -17.91 15.15
CA ASN A 58 -4.90 -17.03 16.17
C ASN A 58 -4.71 -15.64 15.55
N GLY A 59 -5.59 -14.70 15.89
CA GLY A 59 -5.65 -13.38 15.28
C GLY A 59 -4.65 -12.37 15.83
N THR A 60 -3.93 -12.72 16.90
CA THR A 60 -3.03 -11.82 17.63
C THR A 60 -1.64 -12.43 17.75
N LEU A 61 -0.61 -11.62 17.50
CA LEU A 61 0.79 -12.01 17.66
C LEU A 61 1.08 -12.33 19.13
N GLN A 62 1.51 -13.55 19.43
CA GLN A 62 1.88 -13.98 20.78
C GLN A 62 3.39 -13.88 20.98
N GLY A 63 3.83 -13.35 22.12
CA GLY A 63 5.23 -13.29 22.51
C GLY A 63 5.43 -13.90 23.91
N GLY A 64 6.43 -14.76 24.07
CA GLY A 64 6.68 -15.47 25.33
C GLY A 64 7.54 -16.72 25.12
N GLY A 65 8.14 -17.22 26.19
CA GLY A 65 8.94 -18.46 26.16
C GLY A 65 8.12 -19.75 26.24
N ASP A 66 6.80 -19.64 26.46
CA ASP A 66 5.87 -20.75 26.65
C ASP A 66 4.73 -20.66 25.62
N ILE A 67 5.10 -20.69 24.34
CA ILE A 67 4.16 -20.75 23.20
C ILE A 67 4.33 -22.12 22.56
N SER A 68 3.23 -22.85 22.37
CA SER A 68 3.25 -24.15 21.69
C SER A 68 3.79 -24.00 20.28
N ARG A 69 4.58 -24.99 19.84
CA ARG A 69 5.05 -25.05 18.45
C ARG A 69 3.86 -25.34 17.54
N SER A 70 3.85 -24.77 16.35
CA SER A 70 2.73 -24.96 15.41
C SER A 70 3.20 -25.14 13.98
N PHE A 71 2.41 -25.85 13.17
CA PHE A 71 2.71 -26.05 11.76
C PHE A 71 1.44 -25.90 10.92
N ILE A 72 1.63 -25.53 9.65
CA ILE A 72 0.54 -25.15 8.76
C ILE A 72 0.27 -26.23 7.72
N LEU A 73 -0.96 -26.73 7.64
CA LEU A 73 -1.42 -27.58 6.55
C LEU A 73 -2.32 -26.79 5.60
N GLY A 74 -2.25 -27.10 4.30
CA GLY A 74 -3.08 -26.45 3.28
C GLY A 74 -2.92 -24.92 3.25
N ARG A 75 -3.96 -24.19 2.85
CA ARG A 75 -3.94 -22.72 2.82
C ARG A 75 -4.67 -22.15 4.03
N THR A 76 -3.95 -21.46 4.92
CA THR A 76 -4.55 -20.76 6.07
C THR A 76 -3.77 -19.50 6.44
N ALA A 77 -4.40 -18.62 7.23
CA ALA A 77 -3.73 -17.49 7.87
C ALA A 77 -3.21 -17.86 9.27
N THR A 78 -2.11 -17.22 9.67
CA THR A 78 -1.61 -17.20 11.06
C THR A 78 -1.03 -15.82 11.39
N ALA A 79 -1.18 -15.37 12.64
CA ALA A 79 -0.43 -14.22 13.15
C ALA A 79 1.02 -14.60 13.53
N GLY A 80 1.29 -15.90 13.69
CA GLY A 80 2.58 -16.42 14.14
C GLY A 80 2.93 -16.07 15.59
N SER A 81 4.18 -16.34 15.95
CA SER A 81 4.74 -16.03 17.26
C SER A 81 5.97 -15.14 17.15
N LEU A 82 6.09 -14.16 18.05
CA LEU A 82 7.18 -13.20 18.05
C LEU A 82 8.46 -13.83 18.61
N VAL A 83 9.49 -13.93 17.77
CA VAL A 83 10.81 -14.49 18.12
C VAL A 83 11.80 -13.40 18.53
N PHE A 84 11.78 -12.27 17.84
CA PHE A 84 12.70 -11.16 18.09
C PHE A 84 12.07 -9.83 17.72
N VAL A 85 12.41 -8.78 18.47
CA VAL A 85 12.03 -7.42 18.16
C VAL A 85 13.14 -6.46 18.58
N ASN A 86 13.46 -5.47 17.75
CA ASN A 86 14.39 -4.41 18.10
C ASN A 86 14.05 -3.09 17.41
N THR A 87 14.40 -1.98 18.05
CA THR A 87 14.40 -0.65 17.45
C THR A 87 15.83 -0.23 17.13
N TRP A 88 16.05 0.37 15.96
CA TRP A 88 17.40 0.66 15.44
C TRP A 88 17.40 1.76 14.37
N GLY A 89 18.61 2.10 13.89
CA GLY A 89 18.83 3.01 12.78
C GLY A 89 18.59 4.49 13.11
N GLN A 90 18.82 5.33 12.11
CA GLN A 90 18.61 6.77 12.16
C GLN A 90 18.02 7.22 10.82
N ASP A 91 17.15 8.21 10.89
CA ASP A 91 16.55 8.83 9.71
C ASP A 91 16.46 10.34 9.94
N GLY A 92 17.25 11.10 9.17
CA GLY A 92 17.60 12.48 9.52
C GLY A 92 18.22 12.56 10.91
N ASP A 93 17.70 13.45 11.76
CA ASP A 93 18.13 13.62 13.15
C ASP A 93 17.38 12.70 14.15
N THR A 94 16.50 11.82 13.68
CA THR A 94 15.70 10.95 14.56
C THR A 94 16.43 9.63 14.82
N PRO A 95 16.93 9.37 16.05
CA PRO A 95 17.50 8.07 16.41
C PRO A 95 16.40 7.01 16.61
N ASN A 96 16.73 5.73 16.40
CA ASN A 96 15.81 4.59 16.52
C ASN A 96 14.58 4.69 15.61
N ALA A 97 14.78 5.17 14.39
CA ALA A 97 13.71 5.42 13.42
C ALA A 97 13.03 4.15 12.87
N TYR A 98 13.52 2.95 13.16
CA TYR A 98 12.98 1.70 12.64
C TYR A 98 12.69 0.68 13.74
N LEU A 99 11.58 -0.04 13.60
CA LEU A 99 11.20 -1.20 14.40
C LEU A 99 11.25 -2.44 13.50
N THR A 100 12.02 -3.46 13.88
CA THR A 100 12.05 -4.74 13.16
C THR A 100 11.59 -5.88 14.07
N GLN A 101 10.69 -6.71 13.57
CA GLN A 101 10.16 -7.91 14.22
C GLN A 101 10.47 -9.16 13.40
N VAL A 102 10.85 -10.25 14.06
CA VAL A 102 10.98 -11.59 13.46
C VAL A 102 9.88 -12.45 14.03
N ILE A 103 9.02 -12.97 13.16
CA ILE A 103 7.80 -13.69 13.50
C ILE A 103 7.90 -15.11 12.92
N SER A 104 7.86 -16.13 13.78
CA SER A 104 7.75 -17.53 13.35
C SER A 104 6.32 -17.79 12.87
N LEU A 105 6.18 -18.39 11.68
CA LEU A 105 4.88 -18.66 11.06
C LEU A 105 4.55 -20.15 11.00
N SER A 106 5.57 -21.02 10.96
CA SER A 106 5.42 -22.47 10.98
C SER A 106 6.74 -23.11 11.43
N ASP A 107 6.68 -24.01 12.39
CA ASP A 107 7.80 -24.82 12.91
C ASP A 107 8.23 -25.96 11.99
N MET A 108 7.74 -25.95 10.75
CA MET A 108 8.16 -26.81 9.64
C MET A 108 8.22 -26.00 8.34
N PRO A 109 9.06 -26.41 7.36
CA PRO A 109 9.11 -25.74 6.07
C PRO A 109 7.77 -25.77 5.34
N VAL A 110 7.42 -24.63 4.75
CA VAL A 110 6.15 -24.44 4.05
C VAL A 110 6.37 -24.25 2.55
N ARG A 111 5.31 -24.34 1.77
CA ARG A 111 5.35 -24.18 0.32
C ARG A 111 5.63 -22.74 -0.08
N GLY A 112 5.02 -21.78 0.61
CA GLY A 112 5.29 -20.36 0.39
C GLY A 112 4.32 -19.41 1.11
N LEU A 113 4.54 -18.12 0.92
CA LEU A 113 3.67 -17.03 1.39
C LEU A 113 2.73 -16.62 0.26
N ALA A 114 1.42 -16.67 0.51
CA ALA A 114 0.39 -16.30 -0.46
C ALA A 114 -0.07 -14.84 -0.31
N GLU A 115 -0.30 -14.39 0.93
CA GLU A 115 -0.82 -13.04 1.21
C GLU A 115 -0.29 -12.49 2.53
N VAL A 116 -0.24 -11.16 2.63
CA VAL A 116 0.06 -10.44 3.87
C VAL A 116 -1.10 -9.49 4.14
N TRP A 117 -1.50 -9.44 5.40
CA TRP A 117 -2.54 -8.55 5.90
C TRP A 117 -1.97 -7.66 7.00
N VAL A 118 -2.23 -6.37 6.91
CA VAL A 118 -1.76 -5.34 7.86
C VAL A 118 -2.98 -4.56 8.35
N ASN A 119 -3.17 -4.48 9.67
CA ASN A 119 -4.31 -3.78 10.29
C ASN A 119 -5.69 -4.15 9.72
N GLY A 120 -5.87 -5.43 9.34
CA GLY A 120 -7.14 -5.93 8.78
C GLY A 120 -7.34 -5.67 7.28
N GLU A 121 -6.37 -5.06 6.59
CA GLU A 121 -6.38 -4.83 5.14
C GLU A 121 -5.35 -5.72 4.44
N ARG A 122 -5.72 -6.31 3.31
CA ARG A 122 -4.80 -7.08 2.47
C ARG A 122 -3.86 -6.11 1.76
N VAL A 123 -2.56 -6.35 1.89
CA VAL A 123 -1.55 -5.46 1.30
C VAL A 123 -0.85 -6.10 0.10
N THR A 124 -0.26 -5.27 -0.74
CA THR A 124 0.52 -5.69 -1.90
C THR A 124 2.01 -5.43 -1.69
N LEU A 125 2.83 -6.43 -2.05
CA LEU A 125 4.28 -6.34 -1.94
C LEU A 125 4.87 -5.76 -3.25
N GLY A 126 5.71 -4.75 -3.11
CA GLY A 126 6.37 -4.00 -4.18
C GLY A 126 7.81 -4.43 -4.41
N GLY A 127 8.71 -3.47 -4.56
CA GLY A 127 10.13 -3.72 -4.86
C GLY A 127 10.90 -4.32 -3.69
N LEU A 128 11.82 -5.24 -3.99
CA LEU A 128 12.73 -5.80 -3.00
C LEU A 128 13.80 -4.77 -2.63
N THR A 129 13.99 -4.57 -1.33
CA THR A 129 15.06 -3.76 -0.72
C THR A 129 15.84 -4.62 0.29
N ASP A 130 16.92 -4.08 0.85
CA ASP A 130 17.67 -4.75 1.92
C ASP A 130 16.79 -5.12 3.13
N ARG A 131 15.77 -4.29 3.41
CA ARG A 131 14.80 -4.47 4.51
C ARG A 131 13.72 -5.52 4.20
N GLY A 132 13.60 -5.94 2.94
CA GLY A 132 12.51 -6.77 2.43
C GLY A 132 11.73 -6.10 1.31
N TYR A 133 10.63 -6.72 0.89
CA TYR A 133 9.69 -6.17 -0.07
C TYR A 133 8.94 -4.99 0.55
N SER A 134 8.91 -3.84 -0.12
CA SER A 134 8.12 -2.68 0.31
C SER A 134 6.63 -3.01 0.29
N VAL A 135 5.86 -2.50 1.24
CA VAL A 135 4.41 -2.64 1.21
C VAL A 135 3.82 -1.41 0.51
N ASN A 136 3.12 -1.60 -0.60
CA ASN A 136 2.71 -0.49 -1.48
C ASN A 136 1.69 0.46 -0.81
N GLU A 137 0.85 -0.06 0.08
CA GLU A 137 -0.14 0.71 0.84
C GLU A 137 0.51 1.54 1.97
N TYR A 138 1.79 1.25 2.28
CA TYR A 138 2.62 1.92 3.27
C TYR A 138 4.01 2.23 2.67
N PRO A 139 4.07 3.05 1.60
CA PRO A 139 5.30 3.31 0.88
C PRO A 139 6.32 3.98 1.82
N ASP A 140 7.59 3.59 1.69
CA ASP A 140 8.70 4.07 2.51
C ASP A 140 8.52 3.94 4.03
N SER A 141 7.58 3.08 4.46
CA SER A 141 7.15 2.98 5.86
C SER A 141 7.09 1.54 6.36
N LEU A 142 6.85 0.55 5.50
CA LEU A 142 6.74 -0.84 5.90
C LEU A 142 7.38 -1.78 4.87
N TRP A 143 8.12 -2.79 5.36
CA TRP A 143 8.78 -3.82 4.56
C TRP A 143 8.57 -5.20 5.17
N VAL A 144 8.43 -6.22 4.32
CA VAL A 144 8.27 -7.63 4.72
C VAL A 144 9.23 -8.50 3.94
N LYS A 145 9.97 -9.38 4.64
CA LYS A 145 10.81 -10.43 4.04
C LYS A 145 10.37 -11.78 4.58
N PHE A 146 10.22 -12.76 3.70
CA PHE A 146 9.73 -14.10 4.06
C PHE A 146 10.77 -15.17 3.79
N TYR A 147 10.85 -16.14 4.69
CA TYR A 147 11.67 -17.34 4.60
C TYR A 147 10.78 -18.57 4.78
N ASP A 148 10.91 -19.55 3.89
CA ASP A 148 10.03 -20.72 3.81
C ASP A 148 10.42 -21.87 4.75
N GLY A 149 11.53 -21.74 5.48
CA GLY A 149 12.07 -22.78 6.37
C GLY A 149 13.22 -23.59 5.79
N THR A 150 13.52 -23.45 4.49
CA THR A 150 14.60 -24.17 3.81
C THR A 150 15.95 -23.45 3.83
N GLN A 151 15.98 -22.21 4.32
CA GLN A 151 17.16 -21.36 4.38
C GLN A 151 18.36 -22.02 5.08
N THR A 152 19.54 -21.81 4.50
CA THR A 152 20.81 -22.37 4.99
C THR A 152 21.72 -21.34 5.65
N THR A 153 21.43 -20.05 5.47
CA THR A 153 22.15 -18.90 6.03
C THR A 153 21.17 -17.99 6.78
N ALA A 154 21.65 -17.31 7.82
CA ALA A 154 20.85 -16.28 8.49
C ALA A 154 20.74 -15.03 7.63
N ASP A 155 19.64 -14.29 7.77
CA ASP A 155 19.47 -13.00 7.12
C ASP A 155 20.55 -12.01 7.59
N SER A 156 21.33 -11.49 6.64
CA SER A 156 22.45 -10.59 6.92
C SER A 156 22.00 -9.26 7.49
N PHE A 157 20.82 -8.77 7.10
CA PHE A 157 20.28 -7.50 7.56
C PHE A 157 19.99 -7.50 9.07
N LEU A 158 19.51 -8.62 9.63
CA LEU A 158 19.28 -8.75 11.08
C LEU A 158 20.55 -8.58 11.93
N PHE A 159 21.68 -9.15 11.52
CA PHE A 159 22.90 -9.10 12.33
C PHE A 159 23.86 -7.96 11.96
N THR A 160 23.73 -7.36 10.77
CA THR A 160 24.56 -6.21 10.34
C THR A 160 23.94 -4.86 10.69
N SER A 161 22.61 -4.73 10.56
CA SER A 161 21.92 -3.43 10.65
C SER A 161 20.99 -3.34 11.87
N VAL A 162 20.22 -4.40 12.13
CA VAL A 162 19.18 -4.41 13.18
C VAL A 162 19.78 -4.64 14.57
N SER A 163 20.87 -5.39 14.67
CA SER A 163 21.48 -5.76 15.96
C SER A 163 22.24 -4.58 16.60
N ASN A 164 22.12 -4.43 17.92
CA ASN A 164 22.83 -3.43 18.72
C ASN A 164 23.32 -4.03 20.05
N GLY A 165 24.01 -3.22 20.88
CA GLY A 165 24.58 -3.68 22.15
C GLY A 165 23.57 -4.22 23.18
N ASN A 166 22.29 -3.82 23.09
CA ASN A 166 21.24 -4.28 24.00
C ASN A 166 20.50 -5.52 23.48
N ARG A 167 20.31 -5.64 22.16
CA ARG A 167 19.60 -6.76 21.51
C ARG A 167 20.33 -7.17 20.24
N TRP A 168 20.73 -8.43 20.18
CA TRP A 168 21.54 -8.97 19.10
C TRP A 168 20.93 -10.23 18.48
N TRP A 169 21.03 -10.33 17.16
CA TRP A 169 20.74 -11.53 16.39
C TRP A 169 22.06 -12.20 16.00
N ASN A 170 22.32 -13.40 16.51
CA ASN A 170 23.54 -14.14 16.18
C ASN A 170 23.49 -14.60 14.71
N PRO A 171 24.57 -14.45 13.91
CA PRO A 171 24.66 -15.01 12.55
C PRO A 171 24.36 -16.52 12.45
N ASN A 172 24.43 -17.26 13.55
CA ASN A 172 24.06 -18.68 13.62
C ASN A 172 22.54 -18.92 13.80
N ARG A 173 21.73 -17.88 14.04
CA ARG A 173 20.26 -17.97 14.11
C ARG A 173 19.67 -17.96 12.70
N ILE A 174 19.77 -19.11 12.04
CA ILE A 174 19.30 -19.32 10.66
C ILE A 174 17.77 -19.52 10.61
N GLY A 175 17.19 -20.11 11.67
CA GLY A 175 15.80 -20.55 11.67
C GLY A 175 15.56 -21.78 10.79
N ARG A 176 16.58 -22.63 10.53
CA ARG A 176 16.47 -23.80 9.66
C ARG A 176 15.33 -24.72 10.13
N GLY A 177 14.42 -25.07 9.24
CA GLY A 177 13.22 -25.85 9.55
C GLY A 177 12.03 -25.03 10.02
N VAL A 178 12.16 -23.71 10.12
CA VAL A 178 11.09 -22.81 10.57
C VAL A 178 10.83 -21.77 9.49
N ALA A 179 9.60 -21.69 9.00
CA ALA A 179 9.17 -20.61 8.13
C ALA A 179 8.91 -19.36 8.98
N TYR A 180 9.48 -18.22 8.61
CA TYR A 180 9.38 -16.99 9.37
C TYR A 180 9.33 -15.75 8.48
N ALA A 181 8.75 -14.67 9.00
CA ALA A 181 8.75 -13.36 8.38
C ALA A 181 9.57 -12.35 9.20
N ILE A 182 10.28 -11.48 8.51
CA ILE A 182 10.92 -10.29 9.07
C ILE A 182 10.08 -9.10 8.62
N VAL A 183 9.54 -8.35 9.56
CA VAL A 183 8.78 -7.14 9.30
C VAL A 183 9.56 -5.94 9.82
N THR A 184 9.80 -4.95 8.98
CA THR A 184 10.45 -3.68 9.36
C THR A 184 9.48 -2.54 9.13
N ALA A 185 9.20 -1.75 10.15
CA ALA A 185 8.36 -0.56 10.10
C ALA A 185 9.18 0.68 10.47
N ARG A 186 8.95 1.80 9.78
CA ARG A 186 9.50 3.12 10.14
C ARG A 186 8.64 3.74 11.23
N VAL A 187 9.26 4.10 12.36
CA VAL A 187 8.63 4.76 13.50
C VAL A 187 8.44 6.22 13.15
N SER A 188 7.24 6.61 12.72
CA SER A 188 6.84 8.02 12.63
C SER A 188 5.66 8.27 13.58
N LYS A 189 5.63 9.44 14.24
CA LYS A 189 4.61 9.79 15.24
C LYS A 189 3.17 9.81 14.69
N ASN A 190 3.02 9.91 13.37
CA ASN A 190 1.72 10.16 12.74
C ASN A 190 1.15 8.96 11.96
N MET A 191 1.98 7.99 11.52
CA MET A 191 1.49 6.89 10.65
C MET A 191 0.90 5.70 11.42
N PHE A 192 1.27 5.49 12.68
CA PHE A 192 0.83 4.33 13.46
C PHE A 192 0.48 4.73 14.90
N SER A 193 -0.77 4.53 15.30
CA SER A 193 -1.26 4.73 16.68
C SER A 193 -0.81 3.62 17.65
N GLY A 194 -0.12 2.58 17.13
CA GLY A 194 0.47 1.46 17.87
C GLY A 194 1.30 0.54 16.95
N VAL A 195 1.83 -0.57 17.46
CA VAL A 195 2.50 -1.57 16.60
C VAL A 195 1.46 -2.20 15.66
N PRO A 196 1.69 -2.24 14.33
CA PRO A 196 0.71 -2.80 13.40
C PRO A 196 0.42 -4.27 13.67
N SER A 197 -0.82 -4.71 13.43
CA SER A 197 -1.18 -6.13 13.50
C SER A 197 -0.91 -6.81 12.16
N PHE A 198 -0.23 -7.96 12.17
CA PHE A 198 0.10 -8.72 10.98
C PHE A 198 -0.61 -10.07 10.97
N LYS A 199 -1.14 -10.48 9.80
CA LYS A 199 -1.53 -11.86 9.51
C LYS A 199 -0.89 -12.29 8.20
N PHE A 200 -0.40 -13.52 8.16
CA PHE A 200 0.29 -14.11 7.01
C PHE A 200 -0.50 -15.31 6.52
N VAL A 201 -0.89 -15.30 5.24
CA VAL A 201 -1.54 -16.44 4.60
C VAL A 201 -0.47 -17.30 3.97
N LEU A 202 -0.32 -18.53 4.46
CA LEU A 202 0.67 -19.48 3.99
C LEU A 202 0.05 -20.57 3.13
N GLU A 203 0.81 -21.05 2.15
CA GLU A 203 0.65 -22.38 1.60
C GLU A 203 1.52 -23.31 2.45
N GLY A 204 0.90 -24.23 3.19
CA GLY A 204 1.48 -25.06 4.25
C GLY A 204 2.53 -26.08 3.78
N LEU A 205 2.70 -27.15 4.55
CA LEU A 205 3.72 -28.18 4.30
C LEU A 205 3.56 -28.83 2.92
N ARG A 206 4.71 -29.21 2.33
CA ARG A 206 4.76 -30.16 1.21
C ARG A 206 4.60 -31.57 1.77
N LEU A 207 3.59 -32.30 1.33
CA LEU A 207 3.22 -33.61 1.87
C LEU A 207 3.47 -34.73 0.86
N TYR A 208 3.70 -35.94 1.38
CA TYR A 208 3.80 -37.14 0.56
C TYR A 208 2.41 -37.62 0.16
N ASP A 209 2.18 -37.72 -1.14
CA ASP A 209 0.95 -38.22 -1.74
C ASP A 209 1.20 -39.61 -2.35
N ILE A 210 0.69 -40.65 -1.69
CA ILE A 210 0.85 -42.05 -2.12
C ILE A 210 0.22 -42.32 -3.50
N SER A 211 -0.83 -41.58 -3.88
CA SER A 211 -1.43 -41.69 -5.21
C SER A 211 -0.50 -41.17 -6.32
N ARG A 212 0.57 -40.45 -5.96
CA ARG A 212 1.63 -39.96 -6.85
C ARG A 212 2.94 -40.72 -6.72
N ASP A 213 2.96 -41.89 -6.06
CA ASP A 213 4.13 -42.75 -5.92
C ASP A 213 3.95 -44.06 -6.70
N SER A 214 4.61 -44.15 -7.86
CA SER A 214 4.59 -45.35 -8.71
C SER A 214 5.16 -46.61 -8.06
N THR A 215 5.91 -46.50 -6.96
CA THR A 215 6.46 -47.65 -6.22
C THR A 215 5.49 -48.21 -5.19
N GLN A 216 4.43 -47.48 -4.85
CA GLN A 216 3.40 -47.86 -3.87
C GLN A 216 2.02 -48.09 -4.53
N GLY A 217 1.95 -48.17 -5.86
CA GLY A 217 0.70 -48.40 -6.60
C GLY A 217 0.00 -47.15 -7.10
N GLY A 218 0.56 -45.96 -6.86
CA GLY A 218 0.10 -44.69 -7.44
C GLY A 218 0.69 -44.42 -8.84
N ILE A 219 0.51 -43.20 -9.33
CA ILE A 219 1.04 -42.71 -10.60
C ILE A 219 1.74 -41.37 -10.39
N GLY A 220 3.07 -41.41 -10.36
CA GLY A 220 3.88 -40.19 -10.30
C GLY A 220 5.31 -40.38 -9.77
N PRO A 221 6.04 -39.26 -9.65
CA PRO A 221 7.45 -39.27 -9.27
C PRO A 221 7.71 -39.25 -7.76
N GLN A 222 6.69 -39.09 -6.92
CA GLN A 222 6.90 -38.92 -5.47
C GLN A 222 7.47 -40.17 -4.82
N ARG A 223 8.29 -40.00 -3.78
CA ARG A 223 8.88 -41.09 -2.99
C ARG A 223 8.81 -40.77 -1.50
N PHE A 224 8.32 -41.69 -0.70
CA PHE A 224 8.21 -41.46 0.76
C PHE A 224 9.58 -41.22 1.41
N ALA A 225 10.65 -41.87 0.95
CA ALA A 225 11.98 -41.70 1.52
C ALA A 225 12.68 -40.39 1.10
N ASP A 226 12.11 -39.63 0.15
CA ASP A 226 12.72 -38.42 -0.41
C ASP A 226 11.75 -37.23 -0.33
N PRO A 227 11.82 -36.43 0.75
CA PRO A 227 10.97 -35.25 0.93
C PRO A 227 11.11 -34.18 -0.16
N SER A 228 12.19 -34.19 -0.95
CA SER A 228 12.34 -33.23 -2.06
C SER A 228 11.36 -33.47 -3.21
N THR A 229 10.76 -34.67 -3.26
CA THR A 229 9.76 -35.07 -4.25
C THR A 229 8.33 -34.72 -3.85
N TRP A 230 8.11 -34.34 -2.59
CA TRP A 230 6.79 -34.10 -2.02
C TRP A 230 6.21 -32.76 -2.47
N GLY A 231 4.88 -32.64 -2.41
CA GLY A 231 4.17 -31.42 -2.79
C GLY A 231 3.18 -31.62 -3.93
N GLY A 232 2.40 -30.59 -4.21
CA GLY A 232 1.46 -30.55 -5.34
C GLY A 232 0.08 -30.08 -4.91
N ASP A 233 -0.96 -30.66 -5.50
CA ASP A 233 -2.34 -30.44 -5.08
C ASP A 233 -2.71 -31.29 -3.84
N GLY A 234 -2.04 -32.42 -3.64
CA GLY A 234 -2.18 -33.29 -2.47
C GLY A 234 -1.97 -32.56 -1.14
N ASP A 235 -1.18 -31.50 -1.12
CA ASP A 235 -0.91 -30.66 0.07
C ASP A 235 -2.19 -30.04 0.66
N PHE A 236 -3.24 -29.89 -0.15
CA PHE A 236 -4.52 -29.31 0.24
C PHE A 236 -5.62 -30.35 0.48
N LEU A 237 -5.35 -31.64 0.24
CA LEU A 237 -6.35 -32.71 0.36
C LEU A 237 -6.38 -33.29 1.79
N PRO A 238 -7.53 -33.27 2.48
CA PRO A 238 -7.67 -33.87 3.81
C PRO A 238 -7.15 -35.31 3.91
N ALA A 239 -7.42 -36.16 2.91
CA ALA A 239 -6.94 -37.54 2.89
C ALA A 239 -5.40 -37.66 2.92
N VAL A 240 -4.69 -36.83 2.15
CA VAL A 240 -3.23 -36.82 2.13
C VAL A 240 -2.68 -36.27 3.44
N GLN A 241 -3.31 -35.22 3.97
CA GLN A 241 -2.97 -34.65 5.28
C GLN A 241 -3.10 -35.68 6.40
N ILE A 242 -4.23 -36.38 6.48
CA ILE A 242 -4.46 -37.47 7.45
C ILE A 242 -3.46 -38.61 7.24
N TYR A 243 -3.21 -39.03 5.99
CA TYR A 243 -2.25 -40.09 5.70
C TYR A 243 -0.86 -39.77 6.27
N ASN A 244 -0.37 -38.53 6.11
CA ASN A 244 0.91 -38.11 6.66
C ASN A 244 0.91 -38.01 8.19
N LEU A 245 -0.19 -37.56 8.80
CA LEU A 245 -0.36 -37.57 10.25
C LEU A 245 -0.33 -38.98 10.85
N LEU A 246 -0.96 -39.97 10.19
CA LEU A 246 -0.92 -41.37 10.59
C LEU A 246 0.42 -42.04 10.31
N ARG A 247 1.16 -41.61 9.28
CA ARG A 247 2.54 -42.07 9.03
C ARG A 247 3.54 -41.49 10.04
N GLY A 248 3.20 -40.38 10.66
CA GLY A 248 4.11 -39.59 11.49
C GLY A 248 4.91 -38.62 10.63
N ILE A 249 4.85 -37.35 11.00
CA ILE A 249 5.62 -36.27 10.39
C ILE A 249 6.99 -36.24 11.08
N THR A 250 8.05 -36.21 10.25
CA THR A 250 9.43 -36.14 10.72
C THR A 250 10.17 -35.00 10.03
N TYR A 251 11.18 -34.47 10.70
CA TYR A 251 12.09 -33.46 10.12
C TYR A 251 13.52 -33.81 10.50
N ASN A 252 14.43 -33.86 9.50
CA ASN A 252 15.82 -34.31 9.68
C ASN A 252 15.97 -35.65 10.43
N GLY A 253 15.06 -36.59 10.18
CA GLY A 253 15.08 -37.92 10.81
C GLY A 253 14.58 -37.95 12.27
N GLN A 254 14.13 -36.82 12.82
CA GLN A 254 13.51 -36.75 14.13
C GLN A 254 11.98 -36.70 13.99
N TRP A 255 11.28 -37.41 14.86
CA TRP A 255 9.81 -37.32 14.93
C TRP A 255 9.38 -35.94 15.40
N PHE A 256 8.36 -35.38 14.74
CA PHE A 256 7.82 -34.06 15.02
C PHE A 256 6.38 -34.12 15.53
N TYR A 257 5.47 -34.78 14.81
CA TYR A 257 4.05 -34.90 15.17
C TYR A 257 3.41 -36.13 14.51
N GLY A 258 2.31 -36.66 15.05
CA GLY A 258 1.57 -37.81 14.49
C GLY A 258 1.93 -39.16 15.12
N LEU A 259 1.45 -40.27 14.54
CA LEU A 259 1.75 -41.61 15.09
C LEU A 259 3.23 -41.94 14.98
N GLN A 260 3.72 -42.76 15.92
CA GLN A 260 5.11 -43.24 15.94
C GLN A 260 5.16 -44.70 15.49
N ASN A 261 6.16 -45.04 14.66
CA ASN A 261 6.47 -46.42 14.26
C ASN A 261 5.32 -47.20 13.59
N LEU A 262 4.43 -46.53 12.87
CA LEU A 262 3.39 -47.22 12.10
C LEU A 262 3.99 -47.84 10.82
N SER A 263 3.86 -49.16 10.67
CA SER A 263 4.23 -49.86 9.43
C SER A 263 3.36 -49.39 8.25
N SER A 264 3.96 -49.22 7.07
CA SER A 264 3.24 -48.87 5.84
C SER A 264 2.12 -49.86 5.50
N SER A 265 2.29 -51.14 5.87
CA SER A 265 1.29 -52.19 5.65
C SER A 265 -0.02 -51.96 6.43
N ARG A 266 0.00 -51.12 7.47
CA ARG A 266 -1.20 -50.74 8.24
C ARG A 266 -2.01 -49.63 7.59
N LEU A 267 -1.53 -49.07 6.48
CA LEU A 267 -2.24 -48.11 5.64
C LEU A 267 -2.29 -48.66 4.20
N PRO A 268 -3.27 -49.52 3.88
CA PRO A 268 -3.29 -50.25 2.61
C PRO A 268 -3.34 -49.30 1.42
N ALA A 269 -2.30 -49.35 0.58
CA ALA A 269 -2.10 -48.34 -0.46
C ALA A 269 -3.30 -48.16 -1.40
N ALA A 270 -3.88 -49.27 -1.89
CA ALA A 270 -5.03 -49.23 -2.80
C ALA A 270 -6.26 -48.52 -2.17
N ALA A 271 -6.54 -48.76 -0.90
CA ALA A 271 -7.66 -48.14 -0.20
C ALA A 271 -7.44 -46.63 -0.01
N TRP A 272 -6.23 -46.24 0.40
CA TRP A 272 -5.88 -44.83 0.59
C TRP A 272 -5.85 -44.05 -0.73
N ILE A 273 -5.29 -44.63 -1.79
CA ILE A 273 -5.28 -44.03 -3.13
C ILE A 273 -6.71 -43.78 -3.62
N ALA A 274 -7.62 -44.75 -3.46
CA ALA A 274 -9.02 -44.59 -3.86
C ALA A 274 -9.69 -43.40 -3.17
N GLN A 275 -9.47 -43.23 -1.86
CA GLN A 275 -10.03 -42.09 -1.12
C GLN A 275 -9.35 -40.77 -1.48
N ILE A 276 -8.04 -40.74 -1.72
CA ILE A 276 -7.34 -39.54 -2.20
C ILE A 276 -7.92 -39.08 -3.53
N GLU A 277 -8.19 -39.99 -4.46
CA GLU A 277 -8.80 -39.65 -5.74
C GLU A 277 -10.24 -39.14 -5.60
N LYS A 278 -11.02 -39.58 -4.59
CA LYS A 278 -12.31 -38.94 -4.26
C LYS A 278 -12.14 -37.47 -3.84
N HIS A 279 -11.09 -37.14 -3.09
CA HIS A 279 -10.83 -35.76 -2.68
C HIS A 279 -10.33 -34.91 -3.84
N ARG A 280 -9.52 -35.50 -4.73
CA ARG A 280 -8.97 -34.88 -5.94
C ARG A 280 -10.00 -34.70 -7.05
N ALA A 281 -11.07 -35.50 -7.06
CA ALA A 281 -12.12 -35.42 -8.07
C ALA A 281 -12.58 -33.96 -8.27
N GLY A 282 -12.75 -33.57 -9.53
CA GLY A 282 -13.21 -32.23 -9.86
C GLY A 282 -14.68 -32.03 -9.49
N ILE A 283 -15.00 -30.93 -8.85
CA ILE A 283 -16.36 -30.44 -8.65
C ILE A 283 -16.47 -29.02 -9.18
N LEU A 284 -17.61 -28.70 -9.80
CA LEU A 284 -17.88 -27.36 -10.30
C LEU A 284 -18.41 -26.49 -9.15
N GLU A 285 -17.64 -25.47 -8.80
CA GLU A 285 -18.05 -24.40 -7.88
C GLU A 285 -18.27 -23.11 -8.69
N SER A 286 -18.84 -22.09 -8.05
CA SER A 286 -19.08 -20.75 -8.64
C SER A 286 -17.80 -20.08 -9.17
N THR A 287 -16.64 -20.50 -8.66
CA THR A 287 -15.30 -20.03 -9.06
C THR A 287 -14.63 -20.89 -10.14
N GLY A 288 -15.26 -21.99 -10.57
CA GLY A 288 -14.75 -22.93 -11.57
C GLY A 288 -14.54 -24.35 -11.01
N TRP A 289 -13.84 -25.18 -11.79
CA TRP A 289 -13.50 -26.54 -11.38
C TRP A 289 -12.43 -26.54 -10.30
N VAL A 290 -12.72 -27.22 -9.19
CA VAL A 290 -11.84 -27.35 -8.04
C VAL A 290 -11.87 -28.77 -7.49
N ASN A 291 -10.90 -29.12 -6.63
CA ASN A 291 -10.90 -30.41 -5.94
C ASN A 291 -12.09 -30.50 -4.97
N THR A 292 -12.74 -31.67 -4.91
CA THR A 292 -13.96 -31.93 -4.12
C THR A 292 -13.78 -31.65 -2.64
N TYR A 293 -12.64 -31.99 -2.06
CA TYR A 293 -12.36 -31.71 -0.65
C TYR A 293 -11.01 -31.04 -0.49
N ARG A 294 -11.01 -29.86 0.10
CA ARG A 294 -9.82 -29.09 0.42
C ARG A 294 -9.86 -28.66 1.89
N SER A 295 -8.69 -28.60 2.52
CA SER A 295 -8.53 -28.12 3.90
C SER A 295 -7.29 -27.28 4.04
N GLY A 296 -7.31 -26.39 5.05
CA GLY A 296 -6.13 -25.66 5.49
C GLY A 296 -6.32 -25.14 6.91
N GLY A 297 -5.31 -25.29 7.75
CA GLY A 297 -5.38 -24.96 9.17
C GLY A 297 -4.02 -24.98 9.86
N GLU A 298 -3.96 -24.31 11.01
CA GLU A 298 -2.81 -24.32 11.91
C GLU A 298 -3.02 -25.40 12.98
N ILE A 299 -2.06 -26.32 13.09
CA ILE A 299 -2.08 -27.37 14.10
C ILE A 299 -0.99 -27.07 15.13
N GLN A 300 -1.39 -27.01 16.40
CA GLN A 300 -0.46 -26.91 17.52
C GLN A 300 0.08 -28.30 17.86
N VAL A 301 1.37 -28.41 18.15
CA VAL A 301 2.06 -29.69 18.39
C VAL A 301 1.63 -30.36 19.70
N ASP A 302 1.15 -29.58 20.68
CA ASP A 302 0.55 -30.06 21.92
C ASP A 302 -0.90 -30.53 21.76
N ALA A 303 -1.55 -30.24 20.64
CA ALA A 303 -2.89 -30.72 20.37
C ALA A 303 -2.90 -32.25 20.18
N PRO A 304 -3.85 -32.99 20.79
CA PRO A 304 -4.00 -34.41 20.56
C PRO A 304 -4.18 -34.73 19.07
N LEU A 305 -3.51 -35.79 18.61
CA LEU A 305 -3.61 -36.24 17.21
C LEU A 305 -5.05 -36.48 16.77
N THR A 306 -5.88 -37.01 17.68
CA THR A 306 -7.29 -37.26 17.42
C THR A 306 -8.03 -35.99 17.05
N SER A 307 -7.83 -34.89 17.79
CA SER A 307 -8.45 -33.60 17.48
C SER A 307 -8.02 -33.05 16.12
N ALA A 308 -6.72 -33.17 15.78
CA ALA A 308 -6.21 -32.74 14.48
C ALA A 308 -6.80 -33.58 13.33
N VAL A 309 -6.92 -34.90 13.51
CA VAL A 309 -7.54 -35.80 12.53
C VAL A 309 -9.04 -35.54 12.42
N GLU A 310 -9.75 -35.31 13.52
CA GLU A 310 -11.19 -35.00 13.51
C GLU A 310 -11.47 -33.67 12.78
N ALA A 311 -10.65 -32.64 12.99
CA ALA A 311 -10.75 -31.36 12.26
C ALA A 311 -10.54 -31.52 10.75
N LEU A 312 -9.74 -32.50 10.32
CA LEU A 312 -9.56 -32.84 8.91
C LEU A 312 -10.70 -33.67 8.35
N LEU A 313 -11.23 -34.60 9.15
CA LEU A 313 -12.37 -35.44 8.76
C LEU A 313 -13.65 -34.59 8.61
N THR A 314 -13.86 -33.55 9.42
CA THR A 314 -15.00 -32.62 9.21
C THR A 314 -14.91 -31.87 7.89
N ALA A 315 -13.70 -31.63 7.37
CA ALA A 315 -13.50 -30.99 6.06
C ALA A 315 -13.86 -31.89 4.86
N CYS A 316 -14.06 -33.20 5.05
CA CYS A 316 -14.35 -34.17 3.99
C CYS A 316 -15.50 -35.16 4.27
N GLN A 317 -16.38 -34.89 5.24
CA GLN A 317 -17.39 -35.86 5.71
C GLN A 317 -16.75 -37.21 6.07
N GLY A 318 -15.54 -37.16 6.60
CA GLY A 318 -14.68 -38.30 6.77
C GLY A 318 -15.02 -39.15 7.99
N ARG A 319 -14.64 -40.43 7.90
CA ARG A 319 -14.59 -41.40 8.98
C ARG A 319 -13.31 -42.22 8.86
N ILE A 320 -12.80 -42.71 9.98
CA ILE A 320 -11.71 -43.69 10.00
C ILE A 320 -12.22 -44.93 10.70
N SER A 321 -11.96 -46.08 10.10
CA SER A 321 -12.15 -47.39 10.71
C SER A 321 -10.80 -48.07 10.95
N GLU A 322 -10.66 -48.72 12.09
CA GLU A 322 -9.48 -49.52 12.44
C GLU A 322 -9.90 -50.98 12.56
N VAL A 323 -9.21 -51.86 11.84
CA VAL A 323 -9.48 -53.31 11.84
C VAL A 323 -8.15 -54.06 11.94
N GLY A 324 -7.90 -54.74 13.06
CA GLY A 324 -6.71 -55.58 13.23
C GLY A 324 -5.38 -54.83 13.15
N GLY A 325 -5.37 -53.55 13.54
CA GLY A 325 -4.24 -52.62 13.46
C GLY A 325 -4.11 -51.88 12.13
N VAL A 326 -5.05 -52.07 11.20
CA VAL A 326 -5.06 -51.48 9.85
C VAL A 326 -6.10 -50.38 9.77
N TYR A 327 -5.72 -49.21 9.27
CA TYR A 327 -6.59 -48.03 9.19
C TYR A 327 -7.10 -47.82 7.76
N TYR A 328 -8.40 -47.58 7.65
CA TYR A 328 -9.09 -47.22 6.42
C TYR A 328 -9.76 -45.86 6.60
N LEU A 329 -9.59 -45.00 5.61
CA LEU A 329 -10.33 -43.75 5.49
C LEU A 329 -11.59 -44.02 4.66
N HIS A 330 -12.68 -43.37 5.05
CA HIS A 330 -13.91 -43.30 4.27
C HIS A 330 -14.33 -41.84 4.20
N SER A 331 -14.62 -41.30 3.02
CA SER A 331 -14.94 -39.88 2.89
C SER A 331 -16.01 -39.62 1.85
N GLY A 332 -16.86 -38.62 2.15
CA GLY A 332 -17.95 -38.23 1.28
C GLY A 332 -18.95 -39.36 1.03
N ALA A 333 -19.37 -39.46 -0.23
CA ALA A 333 -20.37 -40.43 -0.66
C ALA A 333 -19.97 -41.88 -0.37
N PRO A 334 -20.94 -42.73 0.05
CA PRO A 334 -20.72 -44.14 0.30
C PRO A 334 -20.14 -44.84 -0.93
N ASP A 335 -19.23 -45.79 -0.69
CA ASP A 335 -18.68 -46.65 -1.74
C ASP A 335 -19.73 -47.63 -2.28
N ALA A 336 -19.45 -48.21 -3.45
CA ALA A 336 -20.28 -49.26 -4.02
C ALA A 336 -20.37 -50.46 -3.04
N PRO A 337 -21.53 -51.15 -2.98
CA PRO A 337 -21.72 -52.22 -2.02
C PRO A 337 -20.75 -53.38 -2.28
N VAL A 338 -20.08 -53.85 -1.23
CA VAL A 338 -19.09 -54.93 -1.32
C VAL A 338 -19.75 -56.30 -1.43
N ILE A 339 -20.98 -56.44 -0.92
CA ILE A 339 -21.79 -57.65 -0.98
C ILE A 339 -23.28 -57.30 -0.90
N ALA A 340 -24.12 -58.17 -1.44
CA ALA A 340 -25.57 -58.10 -1.29
C ALA A 340 -26.08 -59.25 -0.42
N PHE A 341 -27.11 -59.00 0.37
CA PHE A 341 -27.78 -60.03 1.18
C PHE A 341 -29.29 -59.83 1.22
N THR A 342 -30.00 -60.88 1.63
CA THR A 342 -31.46 -60.93 1.73
C THR A 342 -31.91 -61.32 3.14
N ASP A 343 -33.20 -61.27 3.41
CA ASP A 343 -33.77 -61.72 4.69
C ASP A 343 -33.42 -63.19 5.00
N ASP A 344 -33.23 -64.04 3.98
CA ASP A 344 -32.85 -65.46 4.12
C ASP A 344 -31.41 -65.67 4.64
N ASP A 345 -30.56 -64.65 4.53
CA ASP A 345 -29.18 -64.70 5.00
C ASP A 345 -29.05 -64.36 6.49
N ILE A 346 -30.09 -63.81 7.10
CA ILE A 346 -30.09 -63.38 8.51
C ILE A 346 -30.46 -64.56 9.39
N LEU A 347 -29.68 -64.81 10.45
CA LEU A 347 -29.88 -65.94 11.34
C LEU A 347 -31.19 -65.79 12.13
N SER A 348 -32.16 -66.68 11.88
CA SER A 348 -33.48 -66.63 12.53
C SER A 348 -33.45 -66.99 14.02
N THR A 349 -32.38 -67.63 14.49
CA THR A 349 -32.17 -67.98 15.91
C THR A 349 -31.62 -66.82 16.73
N GLU A 350 -31.29 -65.71 16.09
CA GLU A 350 -30.66 -64.55 16.69
C GLU A 350 -31.64 -63.36 16.77
N GLU A 351 -31.42 -62.50 17.77
CA GLU A 351 -32.21 -61.29 17.94
C GLU A 351 -31.85 -60.24 16.89
N GLN A 352 -32.86 -59.51 16.40
CA GLN A 352 -32.71 -58.41 15.46
C GLN A 352 -33.33 -57.16 16.07
N GLU A 353 -32.62 -56.04 16.00
CA GLU A 353 -33.10 -54.75 16.46
C GLU A 353 -33.26 -53.81 15.27
N PHE A 354 -34.35 -53.04 15.24
CA PHE A 354 -34.61 -52.04 14.21
C PHE A 354 -35.03 -50.73 14.86
N THR A 355 -34.25 -49.66 14.59
CA THR A 355 -34.58 -48.29 14.97
C THR A 355 -34.99 -47.52 13.70
N PRO A 356 -36.30 -47.29 13.46
CA PRO A 356 -36.78 -46.64 12.24
C PRO A 356 -36.72 -45.11 12.25
N PHE A 357 -36.77 -44.48 13.44
CA PHE A 357 -36.76 -43.04 13.61
C PHE A 357 -36.02 -42.66 14.90
N LEU A 358 -35.42 -41.47 14.91
CA LEU A 358 -34.84 -40.88 16.11
C LEU A 358 -35.92 -40.16 16.94
N GLY A 359 -35.65 -39.97 18.24
CA GLY A 359 -36.45 -39.09 19.07
C GLY A 359 -36.33 -37.65 18.59
N LEU A 360 -37.38 -36.84 18.79
CA LEU A 360 -37.42 -35.45 18.31
C LEU A 360 -36.27 -34.57 18.86
N ALA A 361 -35.75 -34.90 20.05
CA ALA A 361 -34.61 -34.20 20.63
C ALA A 361 -33.29 -34.47 19.88
N ASP A 362 -33.21 -35.60 19.19
CA ASP A 362 -32.02 -36.07 18.46
C ASP A 362 -32.14 -35.84 16.94
N THR A 363 -33.28 -35.34 16.48
CA THR A 363 -33.50 -34.96 15.08
C THR A 363 -33.07 -33.54 14.82
N ILE A 364 -32.47 -33.31 13.65
CA ILE A 364 -32.11 -31.99 13.15
C ILE A 364 -32.84 -31.70 11.84
N ASN A 365 -33.12 -30.43 11.54
CA ASN A 365 -33.74 -29.99 10.29
C ASN A 365 -33.18 -28.65 9.77
N GLY A 366 -32.18 -28.10 10.46
CA GLY A 366 -31.40 -26.98 9.96
C GLY A 366 -29.97 -27.04 10.47
N VAL A 367 -29.06 -26.41 9.71
CA VAL A 367 -27.63 -26.39 10.02
C VAL A 367 -27.10 -24.97 9.87
N SER A 368 -26.23 -24.59 10.78
CA SER A 368 -25.41 -23.37 10.75
C SER A 368 -23.94 -23.78 10.94
N ALA A 369 -23.03 -23.09 10.27
CA ALA A 369 -21.61 -23.42 10.37
C ALA A 369 -20.73 -22.18 10.43
N ASN A 370 -19.69 -22.21 11.26
CA ASN A 370 -18.63 -21.20 11.30
C ASN A 370 -17.41 -21.67 10.54
N TYR A 371 -16.75 -20.76 9.82
CA TYR A 371 -15.56 -21.05 9.05
C TYR A 371 -14.64 -19.82 9.00
N PRO A 372 -13.32 -19.98 8.76
CA PRO A 372 -12.44 -18.84 8.56
C PRO A 372 -12.70 -18.20 7.19
N SER A 373 -13.11 -16.93 7.14
CA SER A 373 -13.43 -16.24 5.87
C SER A 373 -12.22 -15.50 5.30
N PRO A 374 -11.65 -15.91 4.14
CA PRO A 374 -10.57 -15.16 3.51
C PRO A 374 -11.02 -13.75 3.05
N ALA A 375 -12.29 -13.60 2.69
CA ALA A 375 -12.87 -12.32 2.26
C ALA A 375 -13.02 -11.30 3.41
N ASP A 376 -13.08 -11.78 4.67
CA ASP A 376 -13.21 -10.97 5.88
C ASP A 376 -11.91 -10.92 6.72
N GLY A 377 -10.75 -11.11 6.09
CA GLY A 377 -9.45 -11.01 6.77
C GLY A 377 -9.16 -12.19 7.69
N TRP A 378 -9.67 -13.37 7.31
CA TRP A 378 -9.48 -14.66 7.99
C TRP A 378 -10.03 -14.68 9.42
N VAL A 379 -11.10 -13.93 9.68
CA VAL A 379 -11.88 -14.04 10.91
C VAL A 379 -12.94 -15.14 10.78
N ALA A 380 -13.37 -15.72 11.90
CA ALA A 380 -14.46 -16.69 11.92
C ALA A 380 -15.76 -16.00 11.50
N LYS A 381 -16.46 -16.59 10.52
CA LYS A 381 -17.72 -16.11 9.98
C LYS A 381 -18.73 -17.25 9.91
N THR A 382 -19.99 -16.93 10.18
CA THR A 382 -21.09 -17.89 10.02
C THR A 382 -21.55 -17.92 8.57
N ALA A 383 -21.62 -19.11 7.99
CA ALA A 383 -22.18 -19.33 6.66
C ALA A 383 -23.71 -19.11 6.67
N PRO A 384 -24.32 -18.80 5.51
CA PRO A 384 -25.77 -18.73 5.40
C PRO A 384 -26.42 -20.02 5.93
N PRO A 385 -27.33 -19.93 6.92
CA PRO A 385 -27.92 -21.11 7.53
C PRO A 385 -28.79 -21.87 6.51
N LEU A 386 -28.71 -23.21 6.57
CA LEU A 386 -29.52 -24.11 5.77
C LEU A 386 -30.78 -24.46 6.57
N TYR A 387 -31.94 -24.10 6.03
CA TYR A 387 -33.25 -24.45 6.59
C TYR A 387 -34.01 -25.36 5.63
N ARG A 388 -34.51 -26.49 6.12
CA ARG A 388 -35.39 -27.40 5.36
C ARG A 388 -36.81 -27.31 5.89
N THR A 389 -37.61 -26.41 5.31
CA THR A 389 -39.01 -26.18 5.73
C THR A 389 -39.90 -27.41 5.55
N ASP A 390 -39.57 -28.27 4.59
CA ASP A 390 -40.20 -29.58 4.39
C ASP A 390 -39.96 -30.51 5.59
N LEU A 391 -38.74 -30.53 6.13
CA LEU A 391 -38.39 -31.29 7.34
C LEU A 391 -38.98 -30.64 8.61
N GLU A 392 -38.97 -29.30 8.71
CA GLU A 392 -39.64 -28.59 9.80
C GLU A 392 -41.13 -28.98 9.88
N ALA A 393 -41.82 -29.09 8.75
CA ALA A 393 -43.23 -29.51 8.69
C ALA A 393 -43.43 -30.94 9.21
N ILE A 394 -42.54 -31.88 8.84
CA ILE A 394 -42.55 -33.26 9.33
C ILE A 394 -42.29 -33.31 10.84
N ASP A 395 -41.40 -32.46 11.34
CA ASP A 395 -40.99 -32.40 12.75
C ASP A 395 -41.90 -31.50 13.60
N GLY A 396 -43.13 -31.24 13.13
CA GLY A 396 -44.17 -30.51 13.88
C GLY A 396 -44.03 -28.98 13.85
N ASN A 397 -43.53 -28.43 12.73
CA ASN A 397 -43.22 -27.01 12.50
C ASN A 397 -42.24 -26.43 13.52
N ARG A 398 -41.27 -27.24 13.94
CA ARG A 398 -40.22 -26.85 14.89
C ARG A 398 -38.90 -26.72 14.17
N ARG A 399 -38.16 -25.68 14.53
CA ARG A 399 -36.79 -25.46 14.05
C ARG A 399 -35.80 -26.13 14.99
N LEU A 400 -35.10 -27.14 14.48
CA LEU A 400 -34.11 -27.96 15.19
C LEU A 400 -32.75 -27.70 14.52
N MET A 401 -32.12 -26.61 14.96
CA MET A 401 -30.83 -26.16 14.44
C MET A 401 -29.68 -26.90 15.12
N ALA A 402 -28.67 -27.19 14.32
CA ALA A 402 -27.38 -27.65 14.81
C ALA A 402 -26.25 -26.75 14.27
N ASP A 403 -25.26 -26.50 15.12
CA ASP A 403 -24.12 -25.63 14.83
C ASP A 403 -22.83 -26.46 14.67
N VAL A 404 -22.02 -26.09 13.68
CA VAL A 404 -20.74 -26.76 13.37
C VAL A 404 -19.62 -25.75 13.25
N ASP A 405 -18.45 -26.07 13.79
CA ASP A 405 -17.23 -25.32 13.49
C ASP A 405 -16.37 -26.05 12.42
N LEU A 406 -16.28 -25.45 11.23
CA LEU A 406 -15.48 -25.92 10.09
C LEU A 406 -14.19 -25.12 9.98
N ASN A 407 -13.38 -25.16 11.05
CA ASN A 407 -12.20 -24.32 11.20
C ASN A 407 -11.13 -24.53 10.13
N PHE A 408 -11.10 -25.70 9.47
CA PHE A 408 -10.11 -26.03 8.44
C PHE A 408 -10.64 -25.84 7.02
N VAL A 409 -11.82 -25.24 6.85
CA VAL A 409 -12.49 -25.09 5.55
C VAL A 409 -12.66 -23.61 5.22
N PRO A 410 -11.64 -22.93 4.65
CA PRO A 410 -11.74 -21.53 4.26
C PRO A 410 -12.53 -21.28 2.96
N TYR A 411 -13.28 -22.28 2.49
CA TYR A 411 -13.96 -22.27 1.20
C TYR A 411 -15.50 -22.22 1.42
N PRO A 412 -16.16 -21.06 1.21
CA PRO A 412 -17.55 -20.85 1.61
C PRO A 412 -18.55 -21.79 0.91
N GLU A 413 -18.26 -22.17 -0.33
CA GLU A 413 -19.11 -23.10 -1.08
C GLU A 413 -18.95 -24.55 -0.62
N GLN A 414 -17.72 -25.00 -0.34
CA GLN A 414 -17.48 -26.29 0.28
C GLN A 414 -18.15 -26.37 1.67
N VAL A 415 -18.13 -25.29 2.46
CA VAL A 415 -18.84 -25.22 3.75
C VAL A 415 -20.32 -25.53 3.57
N GLN A 416 -21.00 -24.91 2.61
CA GLN A 416 -22.43 -25.16 2.37
C GLN A 416 -22.70 -26.57 1.83
N ARG A 417 -21.83 -27.12 0.96
CA ARG A 417 -21.89 -28.51 0.52
C ARG A 417 -21.78 -29.49 1.68
N LEU A 418 -20.87 -29.22 2.62
CA LEU A 418 -20.71 -30.00 3.84
C LEU A 418 -21.95 -29.89 4.75
N MET A 419 -22.53 -28.70 4.89
CA MET A 419 -23.78 -28.51 5.66
C MET A 419 -24.94 -29.32 5.09
N LYS A 420 -25.14 -29.29 3.77
CA LYS A 420 -26.20 -30.06 3.10
C LYS A 420 -26.02 -31.56 3.30
N SER A 421 -24.87 -32.09 2.90
CA SER A 421 -24.60 -33.54 2.97
C SER A 421 -24.67 -34.08 4.39
N ALA A 422 -24.21 -33.31 5.39
CA ALA A 422 -24.36 -33.71 6.79
C ALA A 422 -25.81 -33.72 7.26
N LEU A 423 -26.64 -32.74 6.85
CA LEU A 423 -28.04 -32.70 7.20
C LEU A 423 -28.81 -33.87 6.58
N GLU A 424 -28.57 -34.14 5.30
CA GLU A 424 -29.25 -35.23 4.57
C GLU A 424 -28.84 -36.60 5.14
N GLU A 425 -27.55 -36.80 5.42
CA GLU A 425 -27.07 -38.01 6.08
C GLU A 425 -27.64 -38.16 7.51
N ALA A 426 -27.73 -37.08 8.28
CA ALA A 426 -28.33 -37.11 9.62
C ALA A 426 -29.83 -37.47 9.60
N ARG A 427 -30.52 -37.28 8.47
CA ARG A 427 -31.92 -37.70 8.29
C ARG A 427 -32.08 -39.16 7.87
N ARG A 428 -30.98 -39.92 7.70
CA ARG A 428 -31.03 -41.38 7.48
C ARG A 428 -31.17 -42.11 8.81
N PHE A 429 -32.41 -42.31 9.24
CA PHE A 429 -32.72 -42.85 10.56
C PHE A 429 -32.73 -44.38 10.66
N ARG A 430 -32.89 -45.10 9.55
CA ARG A 430 -33.06 -46.55 9.57
C ARG A 430 -31.76 -47.23 10.00
N ARG A 431 -31.76 -47.80 11.21
CA ARG A 431 -30.63 -48.55 11.78
C ARG A 431 -31.04 -49.95 12.18
N HIS A 432 -30.20 -50.93 11.88
CA HIS A 432 -30.44 -52.33 12.24
C HIS A 432 -29.24 -52.94 12.93
N THR A 433 -29.50 -53.74 13.97
CA THR A 433 -28.51 -54.66 14.54
C THR A 433 -28.93 -56.07 14.16
N ILE A 434 -28.13 -56.74 13.33
CA ILE A 434 -28.42 -58.10 12.83
C ILE A 434 -27.20 -59.01 12.96
N VAL A 435 -27.44 -60.32 12.93
CA VAL A 435 -26.39 -61.34 12.96
C VAL A 435 -26.37 -62.11 11.64
N LEU A 436 -25.19 -62.14 11.02
CA LEU A 436 -24.93 -62.82 9.75
C LEU A 436 -24.00 -64.02 9.95
N PRO A 437 -24.13 -65.07 9.12
CA PRO A 437 -23.28 -66.25 9.19
C PRO A 437 -21.82 -65.96 8.77
N PRO A 438 -20.86 -66.86 9.06
CA PRO A 438 -19.42 -66.60 8.90
C PRO A 438 -18.98 -66.28 7.46
N LYS A 439 -19.79 -66.64 6.43
CA LYS A 439 -19.50 -66.29 5.03
C LYS A 439 -19.41 -64.77 4.79
N PHE A 440 -20.02 -63.95 5.65
CA PHE A 440 -19.98 -62.49 5.54
C PHE A 440 -18.79 -61.86 6.29
N TRP A 441 -18.06 -62.62 7.10
CA TRP A 441 -17.01 -62.10 7.99
C TRP A 441 -15.91 -61.33 7.24
N ALA A 442 -15.47 -61.82 6.09
CA ALA A 442 -14.43 -61.15 5.29
C ALA A 442 -14.86 -59.79 4.71
N TYR A 443 -16.17 -59.52 4.62
CA TYR A 443 -16.73 -58.29 4.07
C TYR A 443 -17.22 -57.34 5.16
N ALA A 444 -17.56 -57.88 6.33
CA ALA A 444 -18.12 -57.14 7.46
C ALA A 444 -17.03 -56.31 8.16
N THR A 445 -16.62 -55.22 7.53
CA THR A 445 -15.66 -54.26 8.09
C THR A 445 -16.32 -52.90 8.26
N PRO A 446 -16.07 -52.17 9.37
CA PRO A 446 -16.66 -50.85 9.58
C PRO A 446 -16.36 -49.88 8.44
N GLY A 447 -17.35 -49.09 8.06
CA GLY A 447 -17.33 -48.13 6.95
C GLY A 447 -17.69 -48.72 5.58
N THR A 448 -17.69 -50.04 5.41
CA THR A 448 -18.13 -50.66 4.15
C THR A 448 -19.65 -50.65 3.99
N VAL A 449 -20.10 -50.77 2.75
CA VAL A 449 -21.53 -50.70 2.39
C VAL A 449 -22.00 -52.05 1.90
N PHE A 450 -23.13 -52.51 2.41
CA PHE A 450 -23.85 -53.70 1.94
C PHE A 450 -25.13 -53.28 1.23
N SER A 451 -25.57 -54.08 0.27
CA SER A 451 -26.87 -53.91 -0.38
C SER A 451 -27.87 -54.92 0.19
N TRP A 452 -28.95 -54.46 0.80
CA TRP A 452 -29.97 -55.32 1.39
C TRP A 452 -31.29 -55.26 0.61
N THR A 453 -31.76 -56.43 0.19
CA THR A 453 -33.14 -56.61 -0.30
C THR A 453 -33.96 -57.33 0.76
N SER A 454 -34.99 -56.68 1.28
CA SER A 454 -35.79 -57.15 2.41
C SER A 454 -37.27 -57.02 2.06
N GLU A 455 -37.97 -58.13 1.95
CA GLU A 455 -39.43 -58.10 1.80
C GLU A 455 -40.06 -57.62 3.12
N ARG A 456 -39.51 -58.05 4.26
CA ARG A 456 -39.98 -57.67 5.59
C ARG A 456 -39.99 -56.16 5.81
N ASN A 457 -38.94 -55.48 5.37
CA ASN A 457 -38.78 -54.03 5.58
C ASN A 457 -39.10 -53.19 4.33
N GLY A 458 -39.50 -53.81 3.22
CA GLY A 458 -39.79 -53.12 1.96
C GLY A 458 -38.56 -52.52 1.28
N TYR A 459 -37.39 -53.14 1.44
CA TYR A 459 -36.12 -52.68 0.87
C TYR A 459 -35.84 -53.38 -0.47
N ILE A 460 -35.48 -52.59 -1.48
CA ILE A 460 -35.00 -53.08 -2.77
C ILE A 460 -33.58 -52.54 -2.97
N ALA A 461 -32.58 -53.41 -2.96
CA ALA A 461 -31.17 -53.06 -3.11
C ALA A 461 -30.75 -51.84 -2.24
N LYS A 462 -31.26 -51.80 -1.01
CA LYS A 462 -31.07 -50.66 -0.11
C LYS A 462 -29.63 -50.66 0.41
N LEU A 463 -28.95 -49.52 0.29
CA LEU A 463 -27.58 -49.40 0.77
C LEU A 463 -27.55 -49.16 2.28
N MET A 464 -26.74 -49.96 2.95
CA MET A 464 -26.57 -49.95 4.39
C MET A 464 -25.07 -49.95 4.71
N ARG A 465 -24.57 -48.90 5.35
CA ARG A 465 -23.18 -48.83 5.81
C ARG A 465 -23.06 -49.57 7.14
N ILE A 466 -21.98 -50.32 7.32
CA ILE A 466 -21.61 -50.95 8.58
C ILE A 466 -20.93 -49.93 9.49
N ASP A 467 -21.52 -49.65 10.64
CA ASP A 467 -21.00 -48.72 11.64
C ASP A 467 -20.33 -49.44 12.80
N GLY A 468 -20.76 -50.66 13.11
CA GLY A 468 -20.20 -51.50 14.16
C GLY A 468 -20.14 -52.97 13.76
N VAL A 469 -19.12 -53.67 14.22
CA VAL A 469 -18.94 -55.11 14.00
C VAL A 469 -18.48 -55.76 15.30
N ALA A 470 -19.07 -56.90 15.65
CA ALA A 470 -18.56 -57.77 16.71
C ALA A 470 -18.59 -59.24 16.27
N ASP A 471 -17.45 -59.89 16.47
CA ASP A 471 -17.29 -61.33 16.27
C ASP A 471 -17.89 -62.09 17.44
N ARG A 472 -18.69 -63.11 17.16
CA ARG A 472 -19.23 -64.03 18.16
C ARG A 472 -18.33 -65.26 18.31
N ALA A 473 -18.49 -65.96 19.44
CA ALA A 473 -17.69 -67.15 19.76
C ALA A 473 -17.84 -68.30 18.74
N ASN A 474 -18.93 -68.33 18.00
CA ASN A 474 -19.22 -69.30 16.94
C ASN A 474 -18.83 -68.81 15.53
N LEU A 475 -18.10 -67.69 15.43
CA LEU A 475 -17.69 -67.02 14.18
C LEU A 475 -18.83 -66.34 13.40
N ASP A 476 -20.04 -66.28 13.95
CA ASP A 476 -21.08 -65.41 13.42
C ASP A 476 -20.71 -63.95 13.66
N VAL A 477 -21.20 -63.08 12.79
CA VAL A 477 -20.84 -61.66 12.79
C VAL A 477 -22.06 -60.83 13.09
N MET A 478 -22.01 -60.12 14.21
CA MET A 478 -23.03 -59.14 14.56
C MET A 478 -22.63 -57.80 13.95
N ILE A 479 -23.50 -57.20 13.15
CA ILE A 479 -23.28 -55.91 12.50
C ILE A 479 -24.35 -54.90 12.93
N ASP A 480 -23.90 -53.68 13.19
CA ASP A 480 -24.76 -52.49 13.28
C ASP A 480 -24.65 -51.74 11.95
N ILE A 481 -25.79 -51.53 11.30
CA ILE A 481 -25.88 -50.94 9.97
C ILE A 481 -26.84 -49.74 9.95
N THR A 482 -26.41 -48.67 9.30
CA THR A 482 -27.22 -47.47 9.06
C THR A 482 -27.45 -47.27 7.57
N GLU A 483 -28.66 -46.86 7.20
CA GLU A 483 -28.99 -46.45 5.83
C GLU A 483 -28.06 -45.34 5.33
N VAL A 484 -27.65 -45.46 4.07
CA VAL A 484 -26.89 -44.43 3.35
C VAL A 484 -27.43 -44.26 1.94
N ASP A 485 -27.17 -43.10 1.34
CA ASP A 485 -27.57 -42.80 -0.03
C ASP A 485 -26.51 -41.92 -0.71
N PRO A 486 -25.93 -42.35 -1.85
CA PRO A 486 -25.00 -41.53 -2.60
C PRO A 486 -25.54 -40.16 -3.00
N ALA A 487 -26.86 -40.05 -3.22
CA ALA A 487 -27.49 -38.80 -3.65
C ALA A 487 -27.49 -37.70 -2.57
N ASP A 488 -27.28 -38.06 -1.29
CA ASP A 488 -27.16 -37.08 -0.18
C ASP A 488 -25.94 -36.14 -0.35
N TYR A 489 -25.03 -36.47 -1.27
CA TYR A 489 -23.81 -35.70 -1.55
C TYR A 489 -23.90 -34.94 -2.88
N ASP A 490 -25.02 -35.04 -3.61
CA ASP A 490 -25.22 -34.30 -4.84
C ASP A 490 -25.24 -32.78 -4.55
N TRP A 491 -24.59 -32.00 -5.41
CA TRP A 491 -24.47 -30.55 -5.24
C TRP A 491 -24.60 -29.82 -6.56
N SER A 492 -25.38 -28.74 -6.58
CA SER A 492 -25.44 -27.80 -7.70
C SER A 492 -25.18 -26.37 -7.23
N SER A 493 -24.04 -25.81 -7.67
CA SER A 493 -23.65 -24.42 -7.38
C SER A 493 -24.73 -23.42 -7.78
N ASP A 494 -25.34 -23.60 -8.96
CA ASP A 494 -26.28 -22.64 -9.53
C ASP A 494 -27.59 -22.51 -8.73
N THR A 495 -28.02 -23.57 -8.06
CA THR A 495 -29.32 -23.61 -7.36
C THR A 495 -29.20 -23.62 -5.84
N GLU A 496 -28.08 -24.12 -5.30
CA GLU A 496 -27.95 -24.38 -3.86
C GLU A 496 -26.99 -23.41 -3.17
N PHE A 497 -25.98 -22.87 -3.86
CA PHE A 497 -25.02 -21.97 -3.25
C PHE A 497 -25.65 -20.60 -2.97
N LYS A 498 -25.52 -20.14 -1.73
CA LYS A 498 -25.88 -18.78 -1.32
C LYS A 498 -24.60 -18.02 -1.00
N PRO A 499 -24.18 -17.03 -1.80
CA PRO A 499 -23.01 -16.23 -1.50
C PRO A 499 -23.12 -15.59 -0.11
N PRO A 500 -22.13 -15.76 0.78
CA PRO A 500 -22.08 -15.04 2.05
C PRO A 500 -22.02 -13.52 1.83
N VAL A 501 -22.58 -12.74 2.75
CA VAL A 501 -22.44 -11.27 2.72
C VAL A 501 -21.08 -10.91 3.26
N ASP A 502 -20.21 -10.34 2.42
CA ASP A 502 -18.87 -9.90 2.82
C ASP A 502 -18.94 -8.63 3.66
N GLY A 503 -18.15 -8.60 4.73
CA GLY A 503 -17.91 -7.42 5.53
C GLY A 503 -17.07 -6.42 4.74
N GLN A 504 -17.33 -5.14 4.95
CA GLN A 504 -16.49 -4.10 4.38
C GLN A 504 -15.17 -4.05 5.18
N LEU A 505 -14.11 -4.60 4.61
CA LEU A 505 -12.76 -4.51 5.16
C LEU A 505 -12.05 -3.24 4.68
N GLY A 506 -11.05 -2.83 5.45
CA GLY A 506 -10.17 -1.72 5.14
C GLY A 506 -10.24 -0.60 6.16
N VAL A 507 -9.13 0.12 6.31
CA VAL A 507 -9.12 1.35 7.12
C VAL A 507 -10.02 2.35 6.40
N ILE A 508 -11.03 2.90 7.09
CA ILE A 508 -11.79 4.04 6.58
C ILE A 508 -10.81 5.21 6.51
N ARG A 509 -10.25 5.45 5.33
CA ARG A 509 -9.46 6.64 5.07
C ARG A 509 -10.45 7.79 4.84
N PRO A 510 -10.39 8.89 5.59
CA PRO A 510 -11.23 10.05 5.33
C PRO A 510 -11.04 10.47 3.87
N THR A 511 -12.13 10.72 3.15
CA THR A 511 -12.03 11.31 1.81
C THR A 511 -11.33 12.66 1.91
N PRO A 512 -10.41 12.99 0.98
CA PRO A 512 -9.71 14.26 1.02
C PRO A 512 -10.69 15.43 1.10
N GLN A 513 -10.60 16.25 2.14
CA GLN A 513 -11.51 17.38 2.36
C GLN A 513 -11.04 18.60 1.54
N PRO A 514 -11.85 19.12 0.60
CA PRO A 514 -11.58 20.42 -0.02
C PRO A 514 -11.98 21.56 0.92
N ILE A 515 -11.36 22.72 0.74
CA ILE A 515 -11.84 23.96 1.37
C ILE A 515 -13.18 24.39 0.75
N VAL A 516 -14.16 24.71 1.59
CA VAL A 516 -15.53 25.06 1.19
C VAL A 516 -15.70 26.58 1.14
N ASP A 517 -16.45 27.05 0.14
CA ASP A 517 -16.75 28.48 -0.10
C ASP A 517 -15.49 29.37 -0.08
N TRP A 518 -14.42 28.84 -0.69
CA TRP A 518 -13.20 29.61 -0.93
C TRP A 518 -13.47 30.70 -1.96
N PHE A 519 -13.24 31.95 -1.58
CA PHE A 519 -13.30 33.10 -2.48
C PHE A 519 -12.06 33.97 -2.37
N ALA A 520 -11.72 34.63 -3.48
CA ALA A 520 -10.68 35.66 -3.55
C ALA A 520 -11.28 36.91 -4.22
N GLU A 521 -11.25 38.04 -3.52
CA GLU A 521 -11.79 39.31 -4.01
C GLU A 521 -10.75 40.44 -3.89
N PRO A 522 -10.80 41.46 -4.77
CA PRO A 522 -9.88 42.58 -4.69
C PRO A 522 -10.13 43.42 -3.45
N ALA A 523 -9.06 43.84 -2.78
CA ALA A 523 -9.11 44.63 -1.56
C ALA A 523 -7.98 45.68 -1.53
N THR A 524 -8.00 46.54 -0.52
CA THR A 524 -6.98 47.56 -0.30
C THR A 524 -6.59 47.61 1.18
N VAL A 525 -5.34 47.95 1.46
CA VAL A 525 -4.89 48.28 2.83
C VAL A 525 -5.05 49.78 3.03
N LYS A 526 -5.82 50.19 4.04
CA LYS A 526 -6.13 51.59 4.34
C LYS A 526 -5.26 52.16 5.45
N ASP A 527 -5.04 53.47 5.45
CA ASP A 527 -4.40 54.18 6.56
C ASP A 527 -5.39 54.67 7.63
N SER A 528 -4.88 55.38 8.64
CA SER A 528 -5.68 55.93 9.75
C SER A 528 -6.68 57.02 9.34
N SER A 529 -6.54 57.58 8.13
CA SER A 529 -7.48 58.53 7.53
C SER A 529 -8.48 57.87 6.60
N GLY A 530 -8.38 56.55 6.37
CA GLY A 530 -9.26 55.76 5.53
C GLY A 530 -8.87 55.73 4.05
N GLU A 531 -7.71 56.27 3.68
CA GLU A 531 -7.19 56.31 2.31
C GLU A 531 -6.50 54.98 1.94
N ASP A 532 -6.64 54.54 0.68
CA ASP A 532 -6.05 53.30 0.18
C ASP A 532 -4.54 53.46 -0.08
N ARG A 533 -3.71 52.62 0.53
CA ARG A 533 -2.23 52.71 0.47
C ARG A 533 -1.57 51.60 -0.32
N ARG A 534 -2.16 50.39 -0.34
CA ARG A 534 -1.61 49.22 -1.03
C ARG A 534 -2.70 48.35 -1.63
N PRO A 535 -2.47 47.75 -2.80
CA PRO A 535 -3.35 46.70 -3.31
C PRO A 535 -3.30 45.47 -2.40
N ALA A 536 -4.43 44.81 -2.24
CA ALA A 536 -4.57 43.60 -1.47
C ALA A 536 -5.56 42.63 -2.15
N ILE A 537 -5.54 41.39 -1.70
CA ILE A 537 -6.55 40.37 -2.03
C ILE A 537 -7.13 39.90 -0.70
N ARG A 538 -8.45 39.92 -0.58
CA ARG A 538 -9.15 39.32 0.56
C ARG A 538 -9.54 37.90 0.21
N LEU A 539 -9.13 36.97 1.06
CA LEU A 539 -9.55 35.58 1.00
C LEU A 539 -10.63 35.34 2.05
N THR A 540 -11.66 34.61 1.67
CA THR A 540 -12.73 34.20 2.59
C THR A 540 -13.03 32.72 2.40
N TRP A 541 -13.48 32.07 3.46
CA TRP A 541 -13.88 30.66 3.48
C TRP A 541 -15.00 30.45 4.49
N ASP A 542 -15.71 29.33 4.36
CA ASP A 542 -16.74 28.96 5.33
C ASP A 542 -16.13 28.69 6.71
N ASN A 543 -16.53 29.47 7.71
CA ASN A 543 -16.16 29.32 9.12
C ASN A 543 -17.36 28.94 10.01
N SER A 544 -18.43 28.41 9.43
CA SER A 544 -19.58 27.91 10.19
C SER A 544 -19.22 26.73 11.09
N ASP A 545 -20.01 26.54 12.15
CA ASP A 545 -19.79 25.53 13.18
C ASP A 545 -19.78 24.09 12.58
N GLY A 546 -18.79 23.28 12.97
CA GLY A 546 -18.57 21.93 12.46
C GLY A 546 -17.82 21.82 11.11
N ARG A 547 -17.47 22.92 10.43
CA ARG A 547 -16.68 22.89 9.17
C ARG A 547 -15.18 22.88 9.39
N LEU A 548 -14.75 23.51 10.48
CA LEU A 548 -13.34 23.66 10.86
C LEU A 548 -12.92 22.64 11.93
N ASP A 549 -13.74 21.62 12.18
CA ASP A 549 -13.39 20.52 13.09
C ASP A 549 -12.11 19.85 12.58
N ASP A 550 -11.12 19.74 13.47
CA ASP A 550 -9.77 19.24 13.16
C ASP A 550 -9.00 20.08 12.11
N VAL A 551 -9.30 21.37 11.94
CA VAL A 551 -8.52 22.31 11.11
C VAL A 551 -7.73 23.25 12.03
N ILE A 552 -6.39 23.17 11.97
CA ILE A 552 -5.49 24.02 12.77
C ILE A 552 -4.96 25.23 12.00
N GLY A 553 -5.18 25.27 10.68
CA GLY A 553 -4.80 26.41 9.85
C GLY A 553 -5.29 26.28 8.42
N ILE A 554 -5.06 27.33 7.63
CA ILE A 554 -5.31 27.36 6.18
C ILE A 554 -4.06 27.87 5.52
N GLU A 555 -3.58 27.15 4.52
CA GLU A 555 -2.51 27.62 3.63
C GLU A 555 -3.08 28.08 2.29
N TYR A 556 -2.39 29.05 1.70
CA TYR A 556 -2.78 29.65 0.43
C TYR A 556 -1.58 29.85 -0.48
N GLU A 557 -1.87 29.94 -1.77
CA GLU A 557 -0.89 30.21 -2.81
C GLU A 557 -1.49 31.19 -3.83
N VAL A 558 -0.79 32.29 -4.07
CA VAL A 558 -1.10 33.33 -5.06
C VAL A 558 -0.13 33.20 -6.22
N ARG A 559 -0.64 33.19 -7.45
CA ARG A 559 0.15 33.16 -8.68
C ARG A 559 -0.26 34.28 -9.64
N LEU A 560 0.63 34.72 -10.51
CA LEU A 560 0.29 35.59 -11.63
C LEU A 560 -0.65 34.85 -12.59
N GLN A 561 -1.74 35.47 -13.02
CA GLN A 561 -2.72 34.82 -13.90
C GLN A 561 -2.13 34.51 -15.28
N ALA A 562 -1.22 35.36 -15.79
CA ALA A 562 -0.65 35.22 -17.12
C ALA A 562 0.39 34.09 -17.22
N THR A 563 1.18 33.87 -16.16
CA THR A 563 2.32 32.93 -16.17
C THR A 563 2.17 31.75 -15.21
N LEU A 564 1.20 31.81 -14.29
CA LEU A 564 1.05 30.90 -13.16
C LEU A 564 2.30 30.82 -12.26
N GLU A 565 3.16 31.84 -12.31
CA GLU A 565 4.30 31.99 -11.42
C GLU A 565 3.82 32.31 -10.01
N LYS A 566 4.37 31.62 -8.99
CA LYS A 566 4.01 31.82 -7.59
C LYS A 566 4.57 33.15 -7.09
N VAL A 567 3.66 34.04 -6.69
CA VAL A 567 3.93 35.42 -6.23
C VAL A 567 4.05 35.47 -4.71
N SER A 568 3.18 34.75 -4.03
CA SER A 568 3.11 34.72 -2.58
C SER A 568 2.52 33.38 -2.13
N GLU A 569 3.00 32.88 -1.00
CA GLU A 569 2.41 31.77 -0.28
C GLU A 569 2.44 32.06 1.22
N GLY A 570 1.53 31.46 1.95
CA GLY A 570 1.46 31.66 3.38
C GLY A 570 0.42 30.77 4.04
N ARG A 571 0.25 30.98 5.34
CA ARG A 571 -0.76 30.30 6.14
C ARG A 571 -1.32 31.21 7.21
N THR A 572 -2.54 30.92 7.64
CA THR A 572 -3.14 31.44 8.87
C THR A 572 -3.39 30.29 9.84
N ASP A 573 -3.06 30.49 11.12
CA ASP A 573 -3.33 29.55 12.21
C ASP A 573 -4.65 29.91 12.93
N GLN A 574 -5.43 30.83 12.36
CA GLN A 574 -6.72 31.28 12.88
C GLN A 574 -7.85 31.01 11.88
N PRO A 575 -8.13 29.74 11.54
CA PRO A 575 -9.15 29.41 10.53
C PRO A 575 -10.55 29.89 10.94
N GLN A 576 -10.81 30.09 12.24
CA GLN A 576 -12.12 30.55 12.75
C GLN A 576 -12.47 32.00 12.37
N VAL A 577 -11.49 32.82 11.97
CA VAL A 577 -11.74 34.21 11.53
C VAL A 577 -12.52 34.26 10.21
N GLY A 578 -12.48 33.19 9.40
CA GLY A 578 -13.24 33.09 8.13
C GLY A 578 -12.75 34.00 7.01
N SER A 579 -11.73 34.81 7.26
CA SER A 579 -11.13 35.67 6.24
C SER A 579 -9.69 36.04 6.56
N MET A 580 -8.93 36.39 5.54
CA MET A 580 -7.58 36.92 5.65
C MET A 580 -7.31 37.92 4.52
N LEU A 581 -6.50 38.94 4.82
CA LEU A 581 -6.07 39.94 3.85
C LEU A 581 -4.60 39.72 3.47
N ILE A 582 -4.33 39.58 2.18
CA ILE A 582 -2.97 39.42 1.62
C ILE A 582 -2.61 40.71 0.91
N SER A 583 -1.47 41.29 1.25
CA SER A 583 -0.93 42.49 0.58
C SER A 583 0.54 42.37 0.20
N GLN A 584 1.18 41.24 0.51
CA GLN A 584 2.60 41.02 0.22
C GLN A 584 2.80 40.70 -1.26
N SER A 585 3.78 41.36 -1.89
CA SER A 585 4.22 41.11 -3.27
C SER A 585 3.15 41.28 -4.35
N LEU A 586 2.08 42.04 -4.06
CA LEU A 586 1.02 42.35 -5.03
C LEU A 586 1.29 43.69 -5.71
N LEU A 587 1.21 43.73 -7.04
CA LEU A 587 1.35 44.93 -7.84
C LEU A 587 -0.02 45.57 -8.10
N PRO A 588 -0.09 46.89 -8.38
CA PRO A 588 -1.33 47.56 -8.75
C PRO A 588 -1.82 47.13 -10.14
N ALA A 589 -3.14 46.99 -10.31
CA ALA A 589 -3.78 46.67 -11.60
C ALA A 589 -3.30 45.36 -12.26
N GLU A 590 -2.88 44.38 -11.47
CA GLU A 590 -2.28 43.13 -11.95
C GLU A 590 -3.23 41.94 -11.74
N SER A 591 -3.22 40.98 -12.67
CA SER A 591 -4.13 39.83 -12.65
C SER A 591 -3.46 38.63 -11.98
N TYR A 592 -4.08 38.11 -10.92
CA TYR A 592 -3.61 36.96 -10.14
C TYR A 592 -4.62 35.82 -10.13
N VAL A 593 -4.16 34.62 -9.80
CA VAL A 593 -4.99 33.47 -9.46
C VAL A 593 -4.60 32.93 -8.08
N VAL A 594 -5.58 32.62 -7.25
CA VAL A 594 -5.35 32.20 -5.85
C VAL A 594 -6.03 30.88 -5.55
N ARG A 595 -5.37 30.01 -4.80
CA ARG A 595 -5.94 28.76 -4.25
C ARG A 595 -5.59 28.60 -2.77
N GLY A 596 -6.38 27.80 -2.06
CA GLY A 596 -6.16 27.49 -0.64
C GLY A 596 -6.45 26.04 -0.30
N ARG A 597 -5.95 25.56 0.84
CA ARG A 597 -6.33 24.29 1.45
C ARG A 597 -6.25 24.35 2.98
N TYR A 598 -6.97 23.46 3.64
CA TYR A 598 -6.87 23.29 5.08
C TYR A 598 -5.53 22.69 5.50
N ILE A 599 -5.11 22.97 6.73
CA ILE A 599 -4.05 22.29 7.47
C ILE A 599 -4.75 21.54 8.60
N PRO A 600 -4.85 20.21 8.54
CA PRO A 600 -5.54 19.43 9.56
C PRO A 600 -4.69 19.27 10.83
N GLY A 601 -5.34 19.06 11.97
CA GLY A 601 -4.68 18.68 13.23
C GLY A 601 -4.30 17.20 13.27
N GLY A 602 -5.13 16.33 12.66
CA GLY A 602 -4.89 14.91 12.46
C GLY A 602 -4.37 14.55 11.05
N ASP A 603 -4.05 13.27 10.85
CA ASP A 603 -3.49 12.74 9.60
C ASP A 603 -4.60 12.40 8.57
N ARG A 604 -5.32 13.43 8.13
CA ARG A 604 -6.32 13.32 7.05
C ARG A 604 -5.85 14.02 5.77
N PRO A 605 -6.09 13.43 4.60
CA PRO A 605 -5.73 14.10 3.35
C PRO A 605 -6.64 15.33 3.12
N VAL A 606 -6.07 16.38 2.52
CA VAL A 606 -6.73 17.65 2.22
C VAL A 606 -6.41 18.07 0.79
N LEU A 607 -7.37 18.72 0.12
CA LEU A 607 -7.22 19.14 -1.28
C LEU A 607 -7.04 20.65 -1.41
N TRP A 608 -6.23 21.03 -2.38
CA TRP A 608 -6.22 22.39 -2.90
C TRP A 608 -7.56 22.72 -3.56
N SER A 609 -8.06 23.93 -3.34
CA SER A 609 -9.12 24.51 -4.14
C SER A 609 -8.67 24.66 -5.60
N GLY A 610 -9.64 24.88 -6.49
CA GLY A 610 -9.36 25.47 -7.78
C GLY A 610 -8.73 26.86 -7.65
N PHE A 611 -8.06 27.29 -8.71
CA PHE A 611 -7.55 28.66 -8.83
C PHE A 611 -8.70 29.64 -9.08
N ILE A 612 -8.80 30.70 -8.29
CA ILE A 612 -9.77 31.78 -8.43
C ILE A 612 -9.06 33.02 -8.98
N PRO A 613 -9.47 33.57 -10.13
CA PRO A 613 -8.88 34.78 -10.68
C PRO A 613 -9.31 36.04 -9.90
N VAL A 614 -8.37 36.97 -9.71
CA VAL A 614 -8.59 38.25 -9.04
C VAL A 614 -7.67 39.31 -9.64
N ILE A 615 -8.19 40.52 -9.88
CA ILE A 615 -7.42 41.65 -10.41
C ILE A 615 -7.25 42.66 -9.28
N THR A 616 -6.01 42.99 -8.90
CA THR A 616 -5.76 43.94 -7.81
C THR A 616 -6.17 45.37 -8.19
N PRO A 617 -6.68 46.17 -7.24
CA PRO A 617 -6.98 47.58 -7.48
C PRO A 617 -5.74 48.38 -7.90
N ASN A 618 -5.92 49.39 -8.74
CA ASN A 618 -4.84 50.26 -9.22
C ASN A 618 -4.45 51.31 -8.15
N ILE A 619 -3.82 50.88 -7.06
CA ILE A 619 -3.31 51.76 -6.01
C ILE A 619 -1.84 52.06 -6.27
N LEU A 620 -1.56 53.24 -6.83
CA LEU A 620 -0.21 53.72 -7.09
C LEU A 620 0.37 54.40 -5.84
N LEU A 621 1.70 54.38 -5.72
CA LEU A 621 2.39 55.11 -4.66
C LEU A 621 2.09 56.61 -4.79
N SER A 622 1.56 57.20 -3.72
CA SER A 622 1.32 58.64 -3.61
C SER A 622 2.44 59.35 -2.84
N ASP A 623 2.41 60.69 -2.84
CA ASP A 623 3.30 61.56 -2.06
C ASP A 623 3.33 61.22 -0.56
N LYS A 624 2.28 60.58 -0.03
CA LYS A 624 2.17 60.15 1.37
C LYS A 624 2.61 58.70 1.63
N ASP A 625 2.79 57.85 0.62
CA ASP A 625 3.26 56.45 0.75
C ASP A 625 4.79 56.35 0.74
N VAL A 626 5.43 57.42 0.28
CA VAL A 626 6.86 57.65 0.36
C VAL A 626 7.16 58.32 1.70
N PHE A 627 7.28 57.51 2.76
CA PHE A 627 7.87 57.98 4.01
C PHE A 627 9.39 57.89 3.87
N VAL A 628 10.03 58.98 3.46
CA VAL A 628 11.48 59.16 3.66
C VAL A 628 11.67 59.50 5.14
N ASP A 629 11.69 58.46 5.97
CA ASP A 629 12.27 58.52 7.31
C ASP A 629 13.40 57.50 7.34
N ILE A 630 14.38 57.79 6.49
CA ILE A 630 15.71 57.59 6.98
C ILE A 630 15.82 58.65 8.10
N ASP A 631 16.25 58.25 9.30
CA ASP A 631 16.83 59.20 10.25
C ASP A 631 18.05 59.81 9.56
N LEU A 632 17.75 60.83 8.76
CA LEU A 632 18.60 61.65 7.95
C LEU A 632 18.91 62.92 8.71
N THR A 633 18.55 63.06 9.99
CA THR A 633 19.07 64.22 10.71
C THR A 633 20.60 64.26 10.69
N VAL A 634 21.26 63.11 10.49
CA VAL A 634 22.71 62.97 10.26
C VAL A 634 23.12 62.83 8.78
N VAL A 635 22.18 62.64 7.83
CA VAL A 635 22.49 62.34 6.41
C VAL A 635 21.79 63.30 5.40
N GLU A 636 20.75 64.03 5.77
CA GLU A 636 20.20 65.21 5.07
C GLU A 636 21.08 66.44 5.28
N GLU A 637 21.77 66.57 6.43
CA GLU A 637 22.82 67.59 6.59
C GLU A 637 24.02 67.29 5.69
N ALA A 638 24.36 65.99 5.51
CA ALA A 638 25.45 65.55 4.64
C ALA A 638 25.11 65.53 3.13
N LEU A 639 23.83 65.36 2.76
CA LEU A 639 23.38 65.34 1.34
C LEU A 639 22.76 66.66 0.87
N GLY A 640 22.44 67.60 1.75
CA GLY A 640 22.10 68.98 1.41
C GLY A 640 23.30 69.75 0.81
N TRP A 641 24.51 69.40 1.24
CA TRP A 641 25.75 69.92 0.65
C TRP A 641 25.98 69.42 -0.80
N LEU A 642 25.53 68.21 -1.14
CA LEU A 642 25.79 67.60 -2.45
C LEU A 642 24.80 68.01 -3.56
N ARG A 643 23.62 68.55 -3.22
CA ARG A 643 22.54 68.87 -4.18
C ARG A 643 22.47 70.33 -4.63
N ASN A 644 23.19 71.25 -3.97
CA ASN A 644 23.37 72.62 -4.49
C ASN A 644 24.64 72.71 -5.32
N SER A 645 24.48 72.38 -6.59
CA SER A 645 25.49 72.47 -7.65
C SER A 645 25.98 73.89 -7.87
N THR A 646 26.92 74.35 -7.03
CA THR A 646 27.97 75.34 -7.32
C THR A 646 28.81 75.52 -6.05
N ARG A 647 29.72 74.59 -5.73
CA ARG A 647 30.98 74.83 -4.98
C ARG A 647 31.84 73.56 -4.86
N THR A 648 32.97 73.65 -5.57
CA THR A 648 34.33 73.08 -5.41
C THR A 648 34.56 71.78 -4.61
N ALA A 649 35.41 70.91 -5.17
CA ALA A 649 36.09 69.77 -4.52
C ALA A 649 36.89 70.12 -3.25
N GLN A 650 37.03 71.41 -2.96
CA GLN A 650 37.40 71.89 -1.62
C GLN A 650 36.38 71.42 -0.60
N ASP A 651 35.07 71.41 -0.88
CA ASP A 651 34.06 71.10 0.12
C ASP A 651 33.94 69.59 0.48
N ALA A 652 34.42 68.67 -0.37
CA ALA A 652 34.48 67.24 -0.02
C ALA A 652 35.61 66.94 0.97
N ILE A 653 36.67 67.74 0.83
CA ILE A 653 37.81 67.75 1.71
C ILE A 653 37.55 68.68 2.89
N ASP A 654 36.80 69.77 2.74
CA ASP A 654 36.29 70.62 3.80
C ASP A 654 35.15 69.92 4.53
N GLY A 655 34.52 68.88 3.98
CA GLY A 655 33.60 67.99 4.67
C GLY A 655 34.35 66.94 5.49
N LEU A 656 35.53 66.50 5.02
CA LEU A 656 36.45 65.69 5.82
C LEU A 656 37.18 66.52 6.88
N ILE A 657 37.58 67.76 6.56
CA ILE A 657 38.20 68.75 7.44
C ILE A 657 37.14 69.35 8.38
N ALA A 658 35.89 69.57 7.96
CA ALA A 658 34.78 69.96 8.85
C ALA A 658 34.40 68.80 9.73
N ALA A 659 34.31 67.56 9.26
CA ALA A 659 34.18 66.40 10.15
C ALA A 659 35.37 66.30 11.14
N GLN A 660 36.57 66.75 10.77
CA GLN A 660 37.75 66.82 11.65
C GLN A 660 37.83 68.08 12.54
N MET A 661 37.21 69.20 12.15
CA MET A 661 37.17 70.48 12.86
C MET A 661 35.95 70.58 13.78
N GLU A 662 34.83 70.00 13.38
CA GLU A 662 33.62 69.82 14.19
C GLU A 662 33.91 68.88 15.36
N LEU A 663 34.74 67.84 15.15
CA LEU A 663 35.35 67.06 16.23
C LEU A 663 36.12 67.96 17.21
N ALA A 664 36.94 68.90 16.75
CA ALA A 664 37.72 69.79 17.63
C ALA A 664 36.85 70.70 18.53
N THR A 665 35.56 70.84 18.24
CA THR A 665 34.59 71.60 19.05
C THR A 665 34.02 70.78 20.22
N VAL A 666 34.22 69.46 20.24
CA VAL A 666 33.78 68.56 21.32
C VAL A 666 34.99 68.00 22.07
N ALA A 667 35.39 68.69 23.14
CA ALA A 667 36.21 68.20 24.25
C ALA A 667 37.47 67.37 23.90
N TYR A 668 38.36 67.87 23.03
CA TYR A 668 39.71 67.31 22.86
C TYR A 668 40.70 67.93 23.86
N LYS A 669 41.55 67.09 24.50
CA LYS A 669 42.50 67.52 25.53
C LYS A 669 43.79 68.13 24.93
N ASP A 670 44.22 67.69 23.75
CA ASP A 670 45.36 68.25 23.01
C ASP A 670 45.11 68.20 21.49
N THR A 671 45.57 69.20 20.75
CA THR A 671 45.44 69.31 19.29
C THR A 671 46.71 69.94 18.70
N ARG A 672 47.21 69.37 17.61
CA ARG A 672 48.37 69.89 16.86
C ARG A 672 48.03 70.05 15.38
N LYS A 673 48.48 71.14 14.78
CA LYS A 673 48.29 71.45 13.35
C LYS A 673 49.62 71.83 12.69
N LEU A 674 49.81 71.38 11.46
CA LEU A 674 50.94 71.77 10.60
C LEU A 674 50.40 72.05 9.19
N ALA A 675 50.77 73.19 8.62
CA ALA A 675 50.45 73.55 7.25
C ALA A 675 51.72 73.90 6.46
N ARG A 676 51.81 73.47 5.20
CA ARG A 676 52.89 73.82 4.27
C ARG A 676 52.31 74.21 2.92
N GLU A 677 52.89 75.24 2.32
CA GLU A 677 52.47 75.76 1.02
C GLU A 677 53.68 76.10 0.16
N LEU A 678 53.55 75.83 -1.15
CA LEU A 678 54.52 76.21 -2.17
C LEU A 678 53.75 76.62 -3.42
N SER A 679 54.01 77.83 -3.93
CA SER A 679 53.33 78.34 -5.13
C SER A 679 54.28 79.11 -6.05
N VAL A 680 53.96 79.11 -7.35
CA VAL A 680 54.63 79.91 -8.38
C VAL A 680 53.59 80.44 -9.36
N GLU A 681 53.75 81.72 -9.74
CA GLU A 681 52.82 82.42 -10.64
C GLU A 681 53.60 83.13 -11.77
N LEU A 682 53.07 83.07 -13.00
CA LEU A 682 53.59 83.80 -14.16
C LEU A 682 52.42 84.22 -15.06
N GLY A 683 52.04 85.50 -15.01
CA GLY A 683 50.87 86.00 -15.73
C GLY A 683 49.58 85.36 -15.22
N GLU A 684 48.82 84.72 -16.11
CA GLU A 684 47.60 83.96 -15.76
C GLU A 684 47.88 82.48 -15.40
N ALA A 685 49.15 82.06 -15.40
CA ALA A 685 49.56 80.71 -15.02
C ALA A 685 49.87 80.63 -13.53
N ARG A 686 49.34 79.62 -12.84
CA ARG A 686 49.61 79.34 -11.42
C ARG A 686 49.80 77.84 -11.19
N ALA A 687 50.84 77.47 -10.45
CA ALA A 687 51.02 76.13 -9.89
C ALA A 687 51.18 76.22 -8.37
N GLU A 688 50.48 75.36 -7.63
CA GLU A 688 50.44 75.39 -6.17
C GLU A 688 50.39 73.98 -5.57
N TYR A 689 51.10 73.79 -4.46
CA TYR A 689 51.01 72.64 -3.56
C TYR A 689 50.64 73.11 -2.15
N LYS A 690 49.65 72.47 -1.54
CA LYS A 690 49.22 72.68 -0.15
C LYS A 690 49.14 71.36 0.60
N GLU A 691 49.66 71.35 1.82
CA GLU A 691 49.60 70.24 2.77
C GLU A 691 49.06 70.74 4.12
N GLU A 692 48.06 70.06 4.67
CA GLU A 692 47.57 70.29 6.03
C GLU A 692 47.52 68.97 6.81
N ILE A 693 48.09 68.95 8.01
CA ILE A 693 48.09 67.81 8.94
C ILE A 693 47.43 68.24 10.25
N GLN A 694 46.50 67.42 10.73
CA GLN A 694 45.82 67.62 12.00
C GLN A 694 45.84 66.35 12.85
N LEU A 695 46.27 66.50 14.11
CA LEU A 695 46.28 65.44 15.12
C LEU A 695 45.48 65.90 16.34
N ALA A 696 44.57 65.05 16.86
CA ALA A 696 43.76 65.36 18.04
C ALA A 696 43.51 64.10 18.90
N VAL A 697 43.48 64.25 20.23
CA VAL A 697 43.24 63.14 21.18
C VAL A 697 42.42 63.57 22.41
N ASN A 698 41.55 62.68 22.88
CA ASN A 698 40.80 62.79 24.14
C ASN A 698 40.74 61.43 24.86
N GLU A 699 39.93 61.32 25.92
CA GLU A 699 39.85 60.10 26.74
C GLU A 699 39.21 58.89 26.03
N THR A 700 38.51 59.12 24.92
CA THR A 700 37.70 58.10 24.22
C THR A 700 37.99 58.01 22.72
N MET A 701 38.77 58.95 22.16
CA MET A 701 39.02 59.06 20.73
C MET A 701 40.42 59.58 20.40
N ALA A 702 41.01 59.07 19.32
CA ALA A 702 42.24 59.60 18.73
C ALA A 702 42.08 59.73 17.21
N VAL A 703 42.53 60.86 16.64
CA VAL A 703 42.41 61.16 15.21
C VAL A 703 43.73 61.66 14.66
N ALA A 704 44.10 61.10 13.50
CA ALA A 704 45.19 61.59 12.66
C ALA A 704 44.69 61.78 11.22
N GLY A 705 44.75 63.02 10.72
CA GLY A 705 44.28 63.39 9.38
C GLY A 705 45.34 64.15 8.59
N LYS A 706 45.35 63.96 7.27
CA LYS A 706 46.17 64.73 6.34
C LYS A 706 45.41 64.99 5.04
N VAL A 707 45.61 66.20 4.51
CA VAL A 707 45.09 66.65 3.22
C VAL A 707 46.22 67.23 2.39
N GLU A 708 46.29 66.82 1.12
CA GLU A 708 47.20 67.34 0.11
C GLU A 708 46.40 67.85 -1.08
N THR A 709 46.80 69.00 -1.63
CA THR A 709 46.19 69.61 -2.81
C THR A 709 47.28 70.06 -3.77
N LEU A 710 47.18 69.62 -5.02
CA LEU A 710 47.97 70.09 -6.15
C LEU A 710 47.05 70.85 -7.11
N THR A 711 47.41 72.08 -7.43
CA THR A 711 46.66 72.95 -8.33
C THR A 711 47.55 73.40 -9.48
N ALA A 712 47.04 73.28 -10.72
CA ALA A 712 47.61 73.91 -11.90
C ALA A 712 46.52 74.67 -12.66
N ALA A 713 46.72 75.96 -12.89
CA ALA A 713 45.76 76.83 -13.57
C ALA A 713 46.42 77.68 -14.66
N LEU A 714 45.73 77.87 -15.77
CA LEU A 714 46.13 78.71 -16.90
C LEU A 714 44.89 79.19 -17.67
N GLY A 715 44.75 80.50 -17.86
CA GLY A 715 43.77 81.08 -18.81
C GLY A 715 42.32 80.62 -18.58
N GLY A 716 41.88 80.56 -17.32
CA GLY A 716 40.52 80.16 -16.94
C GLY A 716 40.29 78.64 -16.83
N SER A 717 41.26 77.80 -17.21
CA SER A 717 41.25 76.36 -16.95
C SER A 717 42.05 76.02 -15.70
N SER A 718 41.54 75.10 -14.88
CA SER A 718 42.18 74.65 -13.65
C SER A 718 42.09 73.13 -13.50
N ALA A 719 43.19 72.51 -13.10
CA ALA A 719 43.30 71.10 -12.79
C ALA A 719 43.73 70.93 -11.33
N PHE A 720 43.09 70.00 -10.64
CA PHE A 720 43.33 69.73 -9.22
C PHE A 720 43.51 68.24 -8.99
N VAL A 721 44.47 67.88 -8.15
CA VAL A 721 44.56 66.56 -7.54
C VAL A 721 44.54 66.74 -6.04
N ASN A 722 43.52 66.18 -5.41
CA ASN A 722 43.37 66.26 -3.97
C ASN A 722 43.39 64.86 -3.37
N VAL A 723 44.15 64.71 -2.29
CA VAL A 723 44.27 63.46 -1.55
C VAL A 723 43.99 63.74 -0.09
N ALA A 724 43.14 62.92 0.54
CA ALA A 724 42.83 63.04 1.95
C ALA A 724 42.82 61.65 2.60
N TRP A 725 43.41 61.55 3.79
CA TRP A 725 43.37 60.32 4.57
C TRP A 725 43.22 60.60 6.05
N ALA A 726 42.53 59.68 6.73
CA ALA A 726 42.28 59.77 8.15
C ALA A 726 42.32 58.39 8.81
N ALA A 727 42.95 58.32 9.98
CA ALA A 727 42.84 57.23 10.92
C ALA A 727 42.14 57.73 12.18
N ILE A 728 41.07 57.05 12.56
CA ILE A 728 40.18 57.42 13.67
C ILE A 728 40.01 56.19 14.57
N ALA A 729 40.45 56.30 15.81
CA ALA A 729 40.12 55.35 16.86
C ALA A 729 38.90 55.87 17.63
N ALA A 730 37.71 55.35 17.35
CA ALA A 730 36.45 55.72 18.01
C ALA A 730 35.49 54.50 18.09
N PRO A 731 34.51 54.48 19.02
CA PRO A 731 33.59 53.35 19.21
C PRO A 731 32.67 53.01 18.02
N SER A 732 32.51 53.93 17.07
CA SER A 732 31.65 53.77 15.88
C SER A 732 32.19 54.60 14.71
N GLY A 733 31.66 54.35 13.51
CA GLY A 733 32.09 55.03 12.28
C GLY A 733 33.21 54.31 11.52
N TYR A 734 33.85 55.03 10.60
CA TYR A 734 34.94 54.51 9.76
C TYR A 734 36.30 54.81 10.39
N ALA A 735 37.03 53.74 10.74
CA ALA A 735 38.29 53.82 11.46
C ALA A 735 39.48 54.16 10.57
N ALA A 736 39.44 53.78 9.28
CA ALA A 736 40.45 54.15 8.31
C ALA A 736 39.79 54.56 6.99
N ARG A 737 40.18 55.73 6.47
CA ARG A 737 39.62 56.32 5.25
C ARG A 737 40.74 56.87 4.37
N TYR A 738 40.64 56.62 3.08
CA TYR A 738 41.57 57.14 2.08
C TYR A 738 40.81 57.55 0.82
N GLY A 739 40.91 58.82 0.43
CA GLY A 739 40.24 59.38 -0.73
C GLY A 739 41.22 60.09 -1.65
N VAL A 740 41.08 59.87 -2.96
CA VAL A 740 41.77 60.64 -4.00
C VAL A 740 40.76 61.12 -5.02
N THR A 741 40.90 62.37 -5.45
CA THR A 741 40.10 62.97 -6.52
C THR A 741 41.01 63.71 -7.50
N ALA A 742 40.84 63.43 -8.78
CA ALA A 742 41.41 64.21 -9.87
C ALA A 742 40.27 64.95 -10.58
N ALA A 743 40.40 66.26 -10.76
CA ALA A 743 39.36 67.10 -11.35
C ALA A 743 39.93 68.14 -12.31
N VAL A 744 39.12 68.51 -13.31
CA VAL A 744 39.40 69.61 -14.25
C VAL A 744 38.16 70.50 -14.33
N ASN A 745 38.40 71.82 -14.34
CA ASN A 745 37.39 72.83 -14.57
C ASN A 745 37.90 73.86 -15.59
N ASP A 746 37.34 73.78 -16.80
CA ASP A 746 37.59 74.65 -17.96
C ASP A 746 36.31 75.38 -18.43
N GLY A 747 35.31 75.48 -17.54
CA GLY A 747 33.93 75.88 -17.87
C GLY A 747 32.93 74.73 -17.76
N ALA A 748 33.41 73.47 -17.77
CA ALA A 748 32.61 72.29 -17.45
C ALA A 748 33.37 71.37 -16.47
N TYR A 749 32.87 71.28 -15.23
CA TYR A 749 33.51 70.50 -14.18
C TYR A 749 33.39 68.99 -14.45
N ARG A 750 34.52 68.27 -14.32
CA ARG A 750 34.57 66.80 -14.43
C ARG A 750 35.62 66.24 -13.46
N ALA A 751 35.30 65.12 -12.82
CA ALA A 751 36.14 64.49 -11.81
C ALA A 751 36.09 62.96 -11.87
N ALA A 752 37.16 62.34 -11.37
CA ALA A 752 37.21 60.92 -11.04
C ALA A 752 37.72 60.76 -9.60
N SER A 753 37.07 59.89 -8.83
CA SER A 753 37.36 59.71 -7.41
C SER A 753 37.40 58.24 -7.01
N LEU A 754 38.29 57.93 -6.06
CA LEU A 754 38.39 56.64 -5.39
C LEU A 754 38.37 56.90 -3.88
N LEU A 755 37.49 56.19 -3.17
CA LEU A 755 37.39 56.24 -1.71
C LEU A 755 37.45 54.81 -1.14
N LEU A 756 38.34 54.61 -0.17
CA LEU A 756 38.49 53.39 0.60
C LEU A 756 38.03 53.66 2.03
N ASP A 757 37.11 52.85 2.53
CA ASP A 757 36.51 53.01 3.85
C ASP A 757 36.52 51.67 4.60
N VAL A 758 37.11 51.69 5.79
CA VAL A 758 37.16 50.54 6.70
C VAL A 758 36.40 50.90 7.99
N PRO A 759 35.30 50.21 8.32
CA PRO A 759 34.52 50.49 9.52
C PRO A 759 35.25 50.04 10.79
N ALA A 760 34.97 50.71 11.92
CA ALA A 760 35.41 50.26 13.24
C ALA A 760 34.68 48.99 13.70
N ASN A 761 33.44 48.79 13.23
CA ASN A 761 32.61 47.62 13.54
C ASN A 761 32.86 46.50 12.50
N PRO A 762 33.33 45.31 12.91
CA PRO A 762 33.59 44.20 11.99
C PRO A 762 32.35 43.60 11.35
N ALA A 763 31.14 43.90 11.86
CA ALA A 763 29.87 43.48 11.25
C ALA A 763 29.47 44.34 10.04
N LEU A 764 30.14 45.48 9.81
CA LEU A 764 29.92 46.32 8.64
C LEU A 764 30.95 45.98 7.55
N PRO A 765 30.56 45.98 6.26
CA PRO A 765 31.49 45.66 5.18
C PRO A 765 32.51 46.78 4.98
N THR A 766 33.75 46.39 4.65
CA THR A 766 34.71 47.31 4.04
C THR A 766 34.21 47.69 2.65
N ARG A 767 34.51 48.92 2.20
CA ARG A 767 34.00 49.41 0.91
C ARG A 767 35.06 50.15 0.11
N VAL A 768 35.01 49.93 -1.20
CA VAL A 768 35.75 50.66 -2.23
C VAL A 768 34.71 51.35 -3.09
N ILE A 769 34.74 52.68 -3.13
CA ILE A 769 33.82 53.50 -3.90
C ILE A 769 34.61 54.12 -5.04
N VAL A 770 34.16 53.88 -6.27
CA VAL A 770 34.76 54.43 -7.49
C VAL A 770 33.72 55.31 -8.19
N GLN A 771 34.06 56.57 -8.40
CA GLN A 771 33.28 57.49 -9.22
C GLN A 771 34.08 57.79 -10.49
N ALA A 772 33.69 57.18 -11.60
CA ALA A 772 34.27 57.42 -12.91
C ALA A 772 33.26 57.05 -13.99
N GLY A 773 33.38 57.64 -15.19
CA GLY A 773 32.55 57.22 -16.32
C GLY A 773 32.85 55.79 -16.80
N GLN A 774 34.09 55.31 -16.59
CA GLN A 774 34.54 53.97 -17.01
C GLN A 774 35.59 53.42 -16.04
N PHE A 775 35.51 52.13 -15.73
CA PHE A 775 36.59 51.39 -15.05
C PHE A 775 37.42 50.67 -16.11
N VAL A 776 38.72 50.97 -16.18
CA VAL A 776 39.61 50.51 -17.25
C VAL A 776 40.68 49.57 -16.70
N VAL A 777 40.83 48.40 -17.32
CA VAL A 777 41.88 47.41 -16.99
C VAL A 777 42.74 47.20 -18.23
N ALA A 778 44.05 47.38 -18.10
CA ALA A 778 45.01 47.10 -19.15
C ALA A 778 45.73 45.77 -18.88
N SER A 779 46.12 45.06 -19.94
CA SER A 779 47.09 43.97 -19.85
C SER A 779 48.44 44.49 -19.36
N ASP A 780 49.26 43.58 -18.83
CA ASP A 780 50.61 43.86 -18.32
C ASP A 780 51.54 44.48 -19.37
N ASP A 781 51.37 44.11 -20.65
CA ASP A 781 52.07 44.69 -21.80
C ASP A 781 51.44 46.01 -22.31
N GLY A 782 50.31 46.44 -21.76
CA GLY A 782 49.55 47.63 -22.16
C GLY A 782 48.86 47.54 -23.53
N ALA A 783 48.97 46.41 -24.25
CA ALA A 783 48.44 46.25 -25.60
C ALA A 783 46.91 46.06 -25.62
N THR A 784 46.34 45.51 -24.55
CA THR A 784 44.91 45.23 -24.43
C THR A 784 44.30 46.06 -23.34
N ILE A 785 43.39 46.96 -23.70
CA ILE A 785 42.64 47.79 -22.75
C ILE A 785 41.18 47.36 -22.76
N LYS A 786 40.65 46.98 -21.61
CA LYS A 786 39.27 46.53 -21.42
C LYS A 786 38.53 47.44 -20.45
N ARG A 787 37.22 47.54 -20.65
CA ARG A 787 36.27 48.31 -19.83
C ARG A 787 35.24 47.35 -19.25
N PRO A 788 35.63 46.49 -18.30
CA PRO A 788 34.77 45.41 -17.84
C PRO A 788 33.48 45.93 -17.19
N PHE A 789 33.53 47.15 -16.63
CA PHE A 789 32.37 47.81 -16.04
C PHE A 789 32.20 49.21 -16.63
N THR A 790 31.03 49.47 -17.21
CA THR A 790 30.64 50.80 -17.71
C THR A 790 29.24 51.13 -17.24
N VAL A 791 29.03 52.36 -16.78
CA VAL A 791 27.68 52.86 -16.46
C VAL A 791 27.18 53.66 -17.66
N GLN A 792 26.07 53.24 -18.25
CA GLN A 792 25.42 53.91 -19.38
C GLN A 792 23.94 54.08 -19.06
N ASP A 793 23.42 55.30 -19.19
CA ASP A 793 22.01 55.64 -18.88
C ASP A 793 21.52 55.14 -17.51
N GLY A 794 22.41 55.13 -16.51
CA GLY A 794 22.12 54.69 -15.15
C GLY A 794 22.18 53.16 -14.93
N VAL A 795 22.52 52.37 -15.96
CA VAL A 795 22.64 50.91 -15.91
C VAL A 795 24.12 50.49 -15.93
N LEU A 796 24.50 49.56 -15.05
CA LEU A 796 25.83 48.96 -15.02
C LEU A 796 25.91 47.81 -16.05
N TYR A 797 26.78 47.95 -17.03
CA TYR A 797 27.07 46.91 -18.03
C TYR A 797 28.38 46.17 -17.68
N ALA A 798 28.34 44.85 -17.85
CA ALA A 798 29.46 43.93 -17.68
C ALA A 798 29.89 43.39 -19.06
N ASN A 799 31.05 43.81 -19.57
CA ASN A 799 31.46 43.53 -20.96
C ASN A 799 32.59 42.49 -21.04
N ASP A 800 32.54 41.59 -22.04
CA ASP A 800 33.58 40.60 -22.37
C ASP A 800 34.02 39.66 -21.22
N ILE A 801 33.12 39.32 -20.30
CA ILE A 801 33.46 38.44 -19.17
C ILE A 801 33.52 36.97 -19.61
N ARG A 802 34.66 36.32 -19.38
CA ARG A 802 34.81 34.86 -19.46
C ARG A 802 34.96 34.29 -18.04
N ALA A 803 34.07 33.38 -17.66
CA ALA A 803 34.10 32.72 -16.36
C ALA A 803 34.41 31.22 -16.53
N ASN A 804 35.29 30.67 -15.69
CA ASN A 804 35.68 29.26 -15.74
C ASN A 804 34.60 28.34 -15.14
N THR A 805 33.99 28.76 -14.03
CA THR A 805 32.88 28.07 -13.37
C THR A 805 31.94 29.10 -12.74
N LEU A 806 30.62 28.94 -12.91
CA LEU A 806 29.57 29.69 -12.20
C LEU A 806 28.86 28.77 -11.19
N SER A 807 29.58 28.24 -10.20
CA SER A 807 29.04 27.23 -9.27
C SER A 807 28.25 27.80 -8.08
N ALA A 808 28.31 29.12 -7.82
CA ALA A 808 27.64 29.75 -6.68
C ALA A 808 26.47 30.71 -7.06
N PHE A 809 26.25 30.95 -8.35
CA PHE A 809 25.14 31.80 -8.86
C PHE A 809 23.92 30.99 -9.34
N SER A 810 24.02 29.65 -9.36
CA SER A 810 23.04 28.76 -10.01
C SER A 810 21.72 28.57 -9.24
N ALA A 811 21.59 29.13 -8.03
CA ALA A 811 20.34 29.06 -7.25
C ALA A 811 19.39 30.26 -7.51
N VAL A 812 19.87 31.37 -8.08
CA VAL A 812 19.06 32.57 -8.35
C VAL A 812 19.56 33.28 -9.60
N LEU A 813 19.34 32.66 -10.76
CA LEU A 813 19.19 33.44 -11.99
C LEU A 813 17.67 33.56 -12.20
N GLY A 814 17.15 34.79 -12.21
CA GLY A 814 15.76 35.06 -12.58
C GLY A 814 15.53 34.81 -14.07
N ASN A 815 14.61 35.56 -14.71
CA ASN A 815 14.43 35.49 -16.16
C ASN A 815 15.70 35.96 -16.89
N VAL A 816 16.45 35.00 -17.44
CA VAL A 816 17.58 35.26 -18.34
C VAL A 816 17.07 35.12 -19.77
N ASP A 817 16.92 36.23 -20.47
CA ASP A 817 16.65 36.23 -21.91
C ASP A 817 17.95 35.96 -22.67
N ILE A 818 18.08 34.74 -23.18
CA ILE A 818 19.22 34.32 -24.00
C ILE A 818 18.75 34.22 -25.44
N SER A 819 18.86 35.32 -26.17
CA SER A 819 18.51 35.40 -27.59
C SER A 819 19.35 34.48 -28.49
N SER A 820 20.55 34.06 -28.05
CA SER A 820 21.41 33.09 -28.74
C SER A 820 22.39 32.42 -27.78
N ALA A 821 22.49 31.08 -27.83
CA ALA A 821 23.42 30.30 -27.04
C ALA A 821 24.10 29.21 -27.88
N TYR A 822 25.42 29.06 -27.76
CA TYR A 822 26.16 27.90 -28.25
C TYR A 822 26.43 26.95 -27.07
N ILE A 823 25.66 25.87 -26.98
CA ILE A 823 25.72 24.90 -25.88
C ILE A 823 26.14 23.55 -26.44
N GLY A 824 27.28 23.01 -25.97
CA GLY A 824 27.81 21.73 -26.46
C GLY A 824 26.97 20.51 -26.05
N THR A 825 26.51 20.47 -24.80
CA THR A 825 25.64 19.41 -24.25
C THR A 825 24.67 20.01 -23.25
N LEU A 826 23.37 19.71 -23.38
CA LEU A 826 22.30 20.20 -22.51
C LEU A 826 21.52 19.03 -21.88
N THR A 827 21.37 19.03 -20.56
CA THR A 827 20.56 18.06 -19.81
C THR A 827 19.49 18.81 -19.03
N VAL A 828 18.21 18.46 -19.23
CA VAL A 828 17.05 19.07 -18.57
C VAL A 828 16.29 18.03 -17.74
N GLY A 829 15.90 18.38 -16.50
CA GLY A 829 15.23 17.46 -15.57
C GLY A 829 13.73 17.30 -15.80
N THR A 830 13.02 18.38 -16.11
CA THR A 830 11.60 18.39 -16.50
C THR A 830 11.39 19.36 -17.65
N SER A 831 10.54 18.99 -18.60
CA SER A 831 10.18 19.80 -19.77
C SER A 831 8.65 19.90 -19.85
N ASN A 832 8.12 21.11 -19.95
CA ASN A 832 6.70 21.36 -20.14
C ASN A 832 6.36 21.25 -21.64
N ILE A 833 5.84 20.09 -22.06
CA ILE A 833 5.20 19.96 -23.38
C ILE A 833 3.69 20.15 -23.17
N ASP A 834 3.11 21.09 -23.93
CA ASP A 834 1.78 21.67 -23.68
C ASP A 834 0.57 20.70 -23.79
N PRO A 835 -0.59 21.07 -23.19
CA PRO A 835 -1.88 20.43 -23.42
C PRO A 835 -2.25 20.41 -24.92
N GLY A 836 -2.46 19.21 -25.48
CA GLY A 836 -2.68 19.00 -26.92
C GLY A 836 -2.05 17.73 -27.51
N ALA A 837 -1.45 16.87 -26.67
CA ALA A 837 -0.87 15.59 -27.10
C ALA A 837 -1.91 14.60 -27.69
N VAL A 838 -3.19 14.74 -27.31
CA VAL A 838 -4.33 14.11 -28.02
C VAL A 838 -4.68 15.00 -29.21
N SER A 839 -4.27 14.56 -30.38
CA SER A 839 -4.45 15.33 -31.61
C SER A 839 -5.89 15.31 -32.13
N VAL A 840 -6.67 14.27 -31.81
CA VAL A 840 -8.05 14.08 -32.26
C VAL A 840 -8.83 13.23 -31.26
N ALA A 841 -10.07 13.62 -30.96
CA ALA A 841 -11.06 12.83 -30.21
C ALA A 841 -12.41 12.86 -30.93
N VAL A 842 -12.97 11.70 -31.27
CA VAL A 842 -14.24 11.61 -32.02
C VAL A 842 -15.11 10.50 -31.46
N SER A 843 -16.42 10.74 -31.37
CA SER A 843 -17.42 9.75 -30.99
C SER A 843 -18.57 9.70 -31.99
N ALA A 844 -19.15 8.53 -32.19
CA ALA A 844 -20.37 8.35 -32.97
C ALA A 844 -21.35 7.45 -32.21
N ALA A 845 -22.61 7.87 -32.11
CA ALA A 845 -23.72 7.06 -31.60
C ALA A 845 -24.31 6.18 -32.71
N SER A 846 -23.42 5.53 -33.46
CA SER A 846 -23.72 4.63 -34.56
C SER A 846 -22.77 3.43 -34.48
N GLY A 847 -23.15 2.33 -35.15
CA GLY A 847 -22.29 1.17 -35.31
C GLY A 847 -21.03 1.43 -36.14
N THR A 848 -20.86 2.61 -36.75
CA THR A 848 -19.68 2.96 -37.56
C THR A 848 -19.12 4.31 -37.14
N LEU A 849 -17.80 4.43 -37.08
CA LEU A 849 -17.06 5.66 -36.79
C LEU A 849 -15.87 5.79 -37.75
N VAL A 850 -15.73 6.96 -38.36
CA VAL A 850 -14.59 7.30 -39.19
C VAL A 850 -13.68 8.28 -38.45
N VAL A 851 -12.41 7.92 -38.26
CA VAL A 851 -11.42 8.70 -37.49
C VAL A 851 -10.35 9.24 -38.43
N ASN A 852 -10.31 10.56 -38.58
CA ASN A 852 -9.22 11.26 -39.27
C ASN A 852 -8.06 11.43 -38.29
N HIS A 853 -6.97 10.69 -38.45
CA HIS A 853 -5.81 10.75 -37.55
C HIS A 853 -4.56 11.36 -38.20
N GLY A 854 -4.50 11.49 -39.53
CA GLY A 854 -3.30 12.01 -40.22
C GLY A 854 -2.21 10.95 -40.42
N ALA A 855 -1.17 11.29 -41.20
CA ALA A 855 -0.19 10.33 -41.76
C ALA A 855 1.00 9.95 -40.86
N GLY A 856 0.92 10.19 -39.54
CA GLY A 856 2.04 9.95 -38.60
C GLY A 856 2.02 8.57 -37.93
N PRO A 857 3.09 8.18 -37.20
CA PRO A 857 3.05 7.05 -36.27
C PRO A 857 2.16 7.41 -35.08
N LEU A 858 0.94 6.91 -35.09
CA LEU A 858 -0.10 7.29 -34.14
C LEU A 858 -0.68 6.04 -33.49
N ASN A 859 -1.07 6.14 -32.24
CA ASN A 859 -1.91 5.14 -31.59
C ASN A 859 -3.33 5.69 -31.46
N VAL A 860 -4.31 4.90 -31.84
CA VAL A 860 -5.74 5.21 -31.69
C VAL A 860 -6.31 4.30 -30.62
N LEU A 861 -6.70 4.86 -29.48
CA LEU A 861 -7.45 4.15 -28.45
C LEU A 861 -8.93 4.18 -28.83
N ILE A 862 -9.55 3.02 -28.97
CA ILE A 862 -10.96 2.89 -29.37
C ILE A 862 -11.74 2.31 -28.20
N ILE A 863 -12.85 2.95 -27.85
CA ILE A 863 -13.81 2.51 -26.84
C ILE A 863 -15.13 2.30 -27.56
N TRP A 864 -15.68 1.09 -27.50
CA TRP A 864 -16.94 0.78 -28.18
C TRP A 864 -17.90 0.05 -27.26
N LYS A 865 -19.19 0.35 -27.40
CA LYS A 865 -20.26 -0.28 -26.63
C LYS A 865 -21.50 -0.47 -27.49
N THR A 866 -22.25 -1.52 -27.18
CA THR A 866 -23.52 -1.85 -27.86
C THR A 866 -24.50 -2.41 -26.85
N ARG A 867 -25.78 -2.09 -27.02
CA ARG A 867 -26.88 -2.78 -26.35
C ARG A 867 -27.95 -3.19 -27.35
N GLY A 868 -28.69 -4.25 -27.07
CA GLY A 868 -29.82 -4.69 -27.89
C GLY A 868 -30.63 -5.81 -27.21
N THR A 869 -31.81 -6.08 -27.76
CA THR A 869 -32.70 -7.16 -27.31
C THR A 869 -32.17 -8.51 -27.77
N MET A 870 -32.02 -9.44 -26.84
CA MET A 870 -31.56 -10.81 -27.09
C MET A 870 -32.62 -11.63 -27.80
N SER A 871 -32.23 -12.39 -28.82
CA SER A 871 -33.01 -13.41 -29.50
C SER A 871 -32.27 -14.73 -29.45
N THR A 872 -32.96 -15.80 -29.06
CA THR A 872 -32.37 -17.14 -28.95
C THR A 872 -32.87 -18.04 -30.07
N THR A 873 -32.00 -18.93 -30.55
CA THR A 873 -32.36 -20.04 -31.46
C THR A 873 -32.45 -21.38 -30.72
N VAL A 874 -32.14 -21.40 -29.43
CA VAL A 874 -32.09 -22.58 -28.57
C VAL A 874 -33.43 -22.77 -27.84
N ASN A 875 -33.97 -23.99 -27.87
CA ASN A 875 -35.20 -24.40 -27.17
C ASN A 875 -34.86 -25.54 -26.18
N PRO A 876 -35.16 -25.42 -24.87
CA PRO A 876 -35.87 -24.33 -24.21
C PRO A 876 -35.03 -23.03 -24.10
N PRO A 877 -35.68 -21.85 -24.04
CA PRO A 877 -34.98 -20.57 -23.99
C PRO A 877 -34.27 -20.39 -22.64
N GLY A 878 -33.01 -20.82 -22.58
CA GLY A 878 -32.09 -20.52 -21.48
C GLY A 878 -31.47 -19.12 -21.59
N LEU A 879 -30.48 -18.84 -20.74
CA LEU A 879 -29.65 -17.64 -20.89
C LEU A 879 -28.79 -17.74 -22.16
N ALA A 880 -28.75 -16.67 -22.94
CA ALA A 880 -28.01 -16.61 -24.20
C ALA A 880 -27.03 -15.44 -24.22
N THR A 881 -25.95 -15.62 -24.97
CA THR A 881 -24.95 -14.60 -25.24
C THR A 881 -24.87 -14.35 -26.74
N ALA A 882 -24.71 -13.09 -27.11
CA ALA A 882 -24.48 -12.67 -28.49
C ALA A 882 -23.02 -12.26 -28.64
N THR A 883 -22.43 -12.53 -29.81
CA THR A 883 -21.05 -12.14 -30.11
C THR A 883 -21.05 -10.87 -30.95
N MET A 884 -20.46 -9.79 -30.44
CA MET A 884 -20.22 -8.55 -31.17
C MET A 884 -18.74 -8.45 -31.56
N THR A 885 -18.46 -7.83 -32.70
CA THR A 885 -17.09 -7.59 -33.17
C THR A 885 -16.90 -6.11 -33.45
N LEU A 886 -15.69 -5.61 -33.17
CA LEU A 886 -15.21 -4.37 -33.75
C LEU A 886 -14.31 -4.73 -34.94
N SER A 887 -14.63 -4.14 -36.09
CA SER A 887 -13.88 -4.33 -37.31
C SER A 887 -13.27 -3.02 -37.81
N GLU A 888 -12.13 -3.14 -38.46
CA GLU A 888 -11.45 -2.07 -39.16
C GLU A 888 -11.39 -2.46 -40.64
N SER A 889 -12.05 -1.67 -41.51
CA SER A 889 -12.16 -1.95 -42.95
C SER A 889 -12.54 -3.41 -43.28
N GLY A 890 -13.39 -4.03 -42.46
CA GLY A 890 -13.85 -5.42 -42.62
C GLY A 890 -13.01 -6.48 -41.89
N ASN A 891 -11.84 -6.14 -41.35
CA ASN A 891 -11.03 -7.04 -40.54
C ASN A 891 -11.41 -6.93 -39.06
N VAL A 892 -11.69 -8.04 -38.39
CA VAL A 892 -12.01 -8.02 -36.95
C VAL A 892 -10.75 -7.68 -36.15
N ILE A 893 -10.82 -6.60 -35.36
CA ILE A 893 -9.73 -6.14 -34.48
C ILE A 893 -10.04 -6.34 -33.00
N ASP A 894 -11.31 -6.57 -32.64
CA ASP A 894 -11.74 -6.92 -31.29
C ASP A 894 -13.04 -7.75 -31.34
N THR A 895 -13.22 -8.69 -30.41
CA THR A 895 -14.40 -9.58 -30.33
C THR A 895 -14.84 -9.73 -28.89
N MET A 896 -16.10 -9.46 -28.61
CA MET A 896 -16.65 -9.45 -27.25
C MET A 896 -18.03 -10.11 -27.20
N HIS A 897 -18.35 -10.74 -26.07
CA HIS A 897 -19.66 -11.34 -25.84
C HIS A 897 -20.53 -10.40 -25.00
N SER A 898 -21.84 -10.42 -25.26
CA SER A 898 -22.82 -9.70 -24.44
C SER A 898 -22.96 -10.33 -23.07
N SER A 899 -23.50 -9.54 -22.13
CA SER A 899 -24.11 -10.09 -20.91
C SER A 899 -25.04 -11.27 -21.25
N SER A 900 -24.99 -12.33 -20.44
CA SER A 900 -25.83 -13.52 -20.59
C SER A 900 -27.24 -13.23 -20.09
N VAL A 901 -28.23 -13.19 -21.01
CA VAL A 901 -29.60 -12.79 -20.69
C VAL A 901 -30.62 -13.68 -21.39
N GLN A 902 -31.85 -13.75 -20.88
CA GLN A 902 -32.94 -14.48 -21.52
C GLN A 902 -33.41 -13.80 -22.82
N SER A 903 -34.07 -14.57 -23.69
CA SER A 903 -34.74 -14.03 -24.88
C SER A 903 -35.68 -12.88 -24.51
N GLY A 904 -35.61 -11.76 -25.23
CA GLY A 904 -36.40 -10.56 -24.97
C GLY A 904 -35.79 -9.55 -23.99
N ALA A 905 -34.74 -9.90 -23.25
CA ALA A 905 -34.03 -8.98 -22.36
C ALA A 905 -32.96 -8.15 -23.10
N THR A 906 -32.63 -6.97 -22.57
CA THR A 906 -31.54 -6.13 -23.12
C THR A 906 -30.18 -6.65 -22.66
N ALA A 907 -29.29 -6.95 -23.61
CA ALA A 907 -27.91 -7.30 -23.34
C ALA A 907 -26.96 -6.15 -23.65
N TYR A 908 -25.82 -6.10 -22.96
CA TYR A 908 -24.82 -5.05 -23.09
C TYR A 908 -23.45 -5.62 -23.47
N VAL A 909 -22.70 -4.88 -24.28
CA VAL A 909 -21.30 -5.12 -24.65
C VAL A 909 -20.54 -3.80 -24.49
N THR A 910 -19.36 -3.83 -23.89
CA THR A 910 -18.42 -2.69 -23.83
C THR A 910 -17.00 -3.22 -23.88
N SER A 911 -16.13 -2.60 -24.68
CA SER A 911 -14.70 -2.94 -24.76
C SER A 911 -13.85 -1.75 -25.20
N THR A 912 -12.56 -1.88 -24.95
CA THR A 912 -11.54 -0.88 -25.26
C THR A 912 -10.34 -1.57 -25.91
N VAL A 913 -9.88 -1.06 -27.06
CA VAL A 913 -8.75 -1.64 -27.81
C VAL A 913 -7.82 -0.54 -28.33
N ASN A 914 -6.51 -0.80 -28.27
CA ASN A 914 -5.50 0.05 -28.92
C ASN A 914 -5.26 -0.43 -30.34
N PHE A 915 -5.35 0.49 -31.30
CA PHE A 915 -5.12 0.24 -32.71
C PHE A 915 -4.04 1.16 -33.25
N ALA A 916 -3.06 0.58 -33.94
CA ALA A 916 -2.04 1.31 -34.67
C ALA A 916 -2.40 1.31 -36.16
N PRO A 917 -2.80 2.44 -36.76
CA PRO A 917 -3.09 2.51 -38.18
C PRO A 917 -1.85 2.15 -39.02
N PRO A 918 -2.03 1.46 -40.16
CA PRO A 918 -0.94 1.23 -41.10
C PRO A 918 -0.28 2.54 -41.53
N ALA A 919 1.05 2.51 -41.71
CA ALA A 919 1.84 3.68 -42.09
C ALA A 919 1.31 4.33 -43.38
N GLY A 920 1.24 5.67 -43.39
CA GLY A 920 0.77 6.46 -44.54
C GLY A 920 -0.75 6.61 -44.64
N ARG A 921 -1.54 5.93 -43.80
CA ARG A 921 -2.99 6.13 -43.76
C ARG A 921 -3.36 7.38 -42.96
N THR A 922 -4.29 8.18 -43.47
CA THR A 922 -4.76 9.43 -42.82
C THR A 922 -6.10 9.28 -42.10
N GLN A 923 -6.87 8.24 -42.42
CA GLN A 923 -8.19 8.00 -41.89
C GLN A 923 -8.45 6.49 -41.71
N THR A 924 -9.09 6.12 -40.60
CA THR A 924 -9.49 4.73 -40.31
C THR A 924 -11.00 4.65 -40.06
N THR A 925 -11.66 3.64 -40.60
CA THR A 925 -13.09 3.37 -40.33
C THR A 925 -13.25 2.16 -39.43
N PHE A 926 -13.93 2.34 -38.30
CA PHE A 926 -14.29 1.30 -37.35
C PHE A 926 -15.79 0.99 -37.45
N THR A 927 -16.14 -0.30 -37.46
CA THR A 927 -17.54 -0.76 -37.52
C THR A 927 -17.79 -1.88 -36.52
N ILE A 928 -18.84 -1.73 -35.72
CA ILE A 928 -19.38 -2.77 -34.86
C ILE A 928 -20.28 -3.68 -35.70
N GLY A 929 -19.93 -4.95 -35.72
CA GLY A 929 -20.72 -6.02 -36.33
C GLY A 929 -21.43 -6.85 -35.28
N SER A 930 -22.61 -7.36 -35.63
CA SER A 930 -23.29 -8.40 -34.89
C SER A 930 -23.10 -9.76 -35.56
N GLY A 931 -22.56 -10.73 -34.84
CA GLY A 931 -22.49 -12.12 -35.27
C GLY A 931 -23.52 -13.00 -34.56
N SER A 932 -23.77 -14.21 -35.10
CA SER A 932 -24.48 -15.26 -34.35
C SER A 932 -23.56 -15.75 -33.23
N GLY A 933 -23.94 -15.49 -31.97
CA GLY A 933 -23.29 -16.09 -30.82
C GLY A 933 -23.61 -17.58 -30.70
N PRO A 934 -22.91 -18.32 -29.81
CA PRO A 934 -23.11 -19.76 -29.64
C PRO A 934 -24.52 -20.14 -29.16
N SER A 935 -25.27 -19.22 -28.54
CA SER A 935 -26.61 -19.47 -27.98
C SER A 935 -27.66 -18.40 -28.31
N GLY A 936 -27.29 -17.28 -28.93
CA GLY A 936 -28.22 -16.21 -29.31
C GLY A 936 -27.60 -15.11 -30.16
N SER A 937 -28.42 -14.14 -30.53
CA SER A 937 -28.03 -12.95 -31.30
C SER A 937 -28.82 -11.74 -30.82
N LEU A 938 -28.26 -10.54 -30.99
CA LEU A 938 -29.00 -9.30 -30.76
C LEU A 938 -29.86 -8.99 -31.97
N GLN A 939 -31.13 -8.65 -31.75
CA GLN A 939 -32.05 -8.29 -32.82
C GLN A 939 -31.58 -7.00 -33.49
N SER A 940 -31.36 -7.04 -34.80
CA SER A 940 -30.81 -5.92 -35.58
C SER A 940 -31.57 -4.60 -35.37
N GLY A 941 -32.91 -4.64 -35.25
CA GLY A 941 -33.74 -3.45 -35.02
C GLY A 941 -33.71 -2.86 -33.59
N SER A 942 -33.00 -3.51 -32.66
CA SER A 942 -32.89 -3.08 -31.24
C SER A 942 -31.50 -2.56 -30.87
N LEU A 943 -30.54 -2.59 -31.80
CA LEU A 943 -29.14 -2.27 -31.55
C LEU A 943 -28.94 -0.76 -31.34
N VAL A 944 -28.34 -0.41 -30.21
CA VAL A 944 -27.85 0.94 -29.91
C VAL A 944 -26.36 0.85 -29.63
N SER A 945 -25.56 1.38 -30.55
CA SER A 945 -24.10 1.30 -30.52
C SER A 945 -23.47 2.68 -30.40
N GLN A 946 -22.33 2.74 -29.72
CA GLN A 946 -21.48 3.93 -29.64
C GLN A 946 -20.01 3.54 -29.75
N ILE A 947 -19.26 4.27 -30.57
CA ILE A 947 -17.80 4.16 -30.70
C ILE A 947 -17.18 5.52 -30.37
N THR A 948 -16.09 5.52 -29.61
CA THR A 948 -15.24 6.67 -29.29
C THR A 948 -13.80 6.34 -29.63
N ALA A 949 -13.06 7.27 -30.25
CA ALA A 949 -11.65 7.10 -30.59
C ALA A 949 -10.81 8.31 -30.13
N LEU A 950 -9.62 8.04 -29.58
CA LEU A 950 -8.65 9.04 -29.12
C LEU A 950 -7.30 8.81 -29.83
N VAL A 951 -6.75 9.84 -30.47
CA VAL A 951 -5.51 9.77 -31.28
C VAL A 951 -4.34 10.43 -30.55
N PHE A 952 -3.31 9.64 -30.26
CA PHE A 952 -2.09 10.11 -29.60
C PHE A 952 -0.96 10.29 -30.62
N LYS A 953 -0.29 11.45 -30.59
CA LYS A 953 1.01 11.62 -31.26
C LYS A 953 2.08 10.95 -30.41
N ARG A 954 2.77 9.97 -30.99
CA ARG A 954 4.03 9.47 -30.42
C ARG A 954 5.15 10.46 -30.68
#